data_AF-A0A9Q6UW61-F1
#
_entry.id   AF-A0A9Q6UW61-F1
#
_cell.length_a   1.000
_cell.length_b   1.000
_cell.length_c   1.000
_cell.angle_alpha   90.00
_cell.angle_beta   90.00
_cell.angle_gamma   90.00
#
_symmetry.space_group_name_H-M   'P 1'
#
loop_
_entity.id
_entity.type
_entity.pdbx_description
1 polymer ?
#
loop_
_entity_poly.entity_id
_entity_poly.type
_entity_poly.pdbx_seq_one_letter_code
_entity_poly.pdbx_strand_id
1 'polypeptide(L)'
;MNKKIHSLALLVNLGIYGIAQAQEPTDTPVSHDDTIVVTAAEQNLQAPGVSTITADEIRKNPVARDVSEIIRTMPGVNLTGNSTSGQRGNNRQIDIRGMGPENTLILIDGKPVSSRNSVRQGWRGERDTRGDTSWVPPEMIERIEVLRGPAAARYGNGAAGGVVNIITKKGSGEWHGSWDAYFNAPEHKEEGATKRTNFSLTGPLGDEFSFRLYGNLDKTQADAWDINQGHQSARAGTYATTLPAGREGVINKDINGVVRWDFAPLQSLELEAGYSRQGNLYAGDTQNTNSDAYTRSKYGDETNRLYRQNYSLTWNGGWDNGVTTSNWVQYEHTRNSRIPEGLAGGTEGKFNEKATQDFVDIDLDDVMLHSEVNLPIDFLVNQTLTLGTEWNQQRMKDLSSNTQALTGTNTGGAIDGVSATDRSPYSKAEIFSLFAENNMELTDSTIVTPGLRFDHHSIVGNNWSPALNISQGLGDDFTLKMGIARAYKAPSLYQTNPNYILYSKGQGCYASAGGCYLQGNDDLKAETSINKEIGLEFKRDGWLAGITWFRNDYRNKIEAGYVAVGQNAVGTALYQWDNVPKAVVEGLEGSLNVPVSETVMWTNNITYMLKSENKTTGDRLSIIPEYTLNSTLSWQAREDLSMQTTFTWYGKQQPKKYNYKGQPAVGPETKEISPYSIVGLSATWDVTKNVSLTGGVDNLFDKRLWRAGNAQTTGDLAGANYIAGAGAYTYNEPGRTWYMSVNTHF
;
A
#
# COMPACT_ATOMS: atom_id res chain seq x y z
N MET A 1 -10.84 -22.04 38.34
CA MET A 1 -11.18 -23.04 37.29
C MET A 1 -10.00 -23.15 36.34
N ASN A 2 -9.05 -24.02 36.70
CA ASN A 2 -7.91 -24.44 35.88
C ASN A 2 -8.32 -25.77 35.22
N LYS A 3 -8.26 -25.85 33.88
CA LYS A 3 -8.17 -27.06 33.02
C LYS A 3 -8.71 -26.77 31.60
N LYS A 4 -7.99 -25.95 30.80
CA LYS A 4 -8.14 -25.89 29.33
C LYS A 4 -6.86 -25.47 28.57
N ILE A 5 -5.68 -25.51 29.21
CA ILE A 5 -4.39 -25.06 28.61
C ILE A 5 -3.44 -26.24 28.35
N HIS A 6 -3.91 -27.50 28.32
CA HIS A 6 -3.03 -28.66 28.15
C HIS A 6 -3.15 -29.37 26.80
N SER A 7 -3.83 -28.77 25.81
CA SER A 7 -4.00 -29.40 24.49
C SER A 7 -3.30 -28.67 23.34
N LEU A 8 -2.68 -27.51 23.58
CA LEU A 8 -1.99 -26.73 22.54
C LEU A 8 -0.46 -26.92 22.54
N ALA A 9 0.11 -27.43 23.65
CA ALA A 9 1.55 -27.69 23.76
C ALA A 9 2.00 -29.06 23.19
N LEU A 10 1.06 -29.91 22.77
CA LEU A 10 1.38 -31.28 22.31
C LEU A 10 1.59 -31.39 20.78
N LEU A 11 1.26 -30.35 20.00
CA LEU A 11 1.46 -30.34 18.55
C LEU A 11 2.75 -29.62 18.10
N VAL A 12 3.39 -28.86 18.99
CA VAL A 12 4.68 -28.18 18.71
C VAL A 12 5.90 -29.11 18.94
N ASN A 13 5.70 -30.29 19.54
CA ASN A 13 6.78 -31.19 19.95
C ASN A 13 6.99 -32.43 19.06
N LEU A 14 6.27 -32.55 17.94
CA LEU A 14 6.41 -33.70 17.01
C LEU A 14 7.37 -33.44 15.84
N GLY A 15 8.05 -32.29 15.80
CA GLY A 15 9.02 -31.95 14.75
C GLY A 15 10.50 -32.20 15.08
N ILE A 16 10.85 -32.75 16.25
CA ILE A 16 12.26 -32.76 16.75
C ILE A 16 12.86 -34.17 16.91
N TYR A 17 12.26 -35.23 16.38
CA TYR A 17 12.88 -36.57 16.43
C TYR A 17 12.96 -37.22 15.04
N GLY A 18 13.89 -36.73 14.23
CA GLY A 18 14.47 -37.46 13.10
C GLY A 18 15.68 -38.27 13.57
N ILE A 19 15.60 -39.58 13.44
CA ILE A 19 16.61 -40.56 13.84
C ILE A 19 17.88 -40.37 12.99
N ALA A 20 19.01 -40.06 13.63
CA ALA A 20 20.31 -40.13 12.99
C ALA A 20 20.70 -41.61 12.79
N GLN A 21 20.69 -42.10 11.55
CA GLN A 21 21.50 -43.24 11.15
C GLN A 21 22.74 -42.72 10.42
N ALA A 22 23.91 -43.05 10.98
CA ALA A 22 25.19 -42.82 10.33
C ALA A 22 25.33 -43.76 9.13
N GLN A 23 25.63 -43.22 7.96
CA GLN A 23 26.05 -43.98 6.79
C GLN A 23 27.36 -43.37 6.26
N GLU A 24 28.35 -44.23 6.05
CA GLU A 24 29.71 -43.86 5.62
C GLU A 24 29.72 -43.27 4.20
N PRO A 25 30.70 -42.39 3.88
CA PRO A 25 30.74 -41.68 2.61
C PRO A 25 31.21 -42.58 1.48
N THR A 26 30.38 -42.77 0.47
CA THR A 26 30.79 -43.29 -0.84
C THR A 26 30.78 -42.16 -1.86
N ASP A 27 31.97 -41.86 -2.35
CA ASP A 27 32.26 -40.90 -3.43
C ASP A 27 31.60 -41.39 -4.74
N THR A 28 30.59 -40.65 -5.22
CA THR A 28 29.91 -40.92 -6.50
C THR A 28 29.77 -39.59 -7.27
N PRO A 29 30.01 -39.58 -8.59
CA PRO A 29 30.16 -38.34 -9.36
C PRO A 29 28.81 -37.66 -9.58
N VAL A 30 28.80 -36.32 -9.50
CA VAL A 30 27.66 -35.42 -9.73
C VAL A 30 26.99 -35.74 -11.07
N SER A 31 25.82 -36.38 -11.02
CA SER A 31 24.96 -36.60 -12.20
C SER A 31 24.06 -35.39 -12.43
N HIS A 32 23.39 -35.36 -13.57
CA HIS A 32 22.44 -34.33 -14.00
C HIS A 32 21.18 -34.19 -13.11
N ASP A 33 21.09 -34.90 -11.97
CA ASP A 33 19.89 -35.06 -11.16
C ASP A 33 19.81 -34.14 -9.92
N ASP A 34 20.80 -33.26 -9.68
CA ASP A 34 20.83 -32.32 -8.54
C ASP A 34 20.05 -31.00 -8.79
N THR A 35 19.17 -30.96 -9.80
CA THR A 35 18.40 -29.73 -10.11
C THR A 35 17.20 -29.62 -9.18
N ILE A 36 17.33 -28.82 -8.12
CA ILE A 36 16.21 -28.51 -7.19
C ILE A 36 15.26 -27.51 -7.85
N VAL A 37 13.98 -27.86 -7.92
CA VAL A 37 12.92 -26.96 -8.38
C VAL A 37 12.76 -25.81 -7.37
N VAL A 38 12.72 -24.57 -7.85
CA VAL A 38 12.50 -23.38 -6.99
C VAL A 38 11.15 -23.43 -6.28
N THR A 39 11.02 -22.69 -5.18
CA THR A 39 9.76 -22.62 -4.41
C THR A 39 8.61 -22.02 -5.22
N ALA A 40 7.37 -22.27 -4.79
CA ALA A 40 6.20 -21.61 -5.39
C ALA A 40 6.25 -20.07 -5.26
N ALA A 41 6.79 -19.55 -4.15
CA ALA A 41 6.97 -18.11 -3.95
C ALA A 41 7.93 -17.51 -4.99
N GLU A 42 9.06 -18.17 -5.22
CA GLU A 42 10.08 -17.75 -6.19
C GLU A 42 9.59 -17.88 -7.64
N GLN A 43 8.88 -18.97 -7.97
CA GLN A 43 8.24 -19.14 -9.27
C GLN A 43 7.20 -18.05 -9.55
N ASN A 44 6.42 -17.64 -8.55
CA ASN A 44 5.42 -16.58 -8.68
C ASN A 44 6.03 -15.22 -9.02
N LEU A 45 7.30 -14.96 -8.66
CA LEU A 45 7.99 -13.74 -9.07
C LEU A 45 8.19 -13.63 -10.59
N GLN A 46 8.04 -14.73 -11.33
CA GLN A 46 8.10 -14.77 -12.79
C GLN A 46 6.73 -14.59 -13.48
N ALA A 47 5.64 -14.45 -12.71
CA ALA A 47 4.30 -14.25 -13.25
C ALA A 47 4.18 -12.89 -13.98
N PRO A 48 3.29 -12.77 -14.98
CA PRO A 48 3.21 -11.56 -15.81
C PRO A 48 2.75 -10.33 -14.99
N GLY A 49 1.98 -10.56 -13.92
CA GLY A 49 1.60 -9.55 -12.94
C GLY A 49 2.70 -9.15 -11.96
N VAL A 50 3.98 -9.51 -12.15
CA VAL A 50 5.08 -9.12 -11.26
C VAL A 50 6.02 -8.11 -11.91
N SER A 51 6.56 -7.19 -11.12
CA SER A 51 7.65 -6.30 -11.53
C SER A 51 8.63 -6.12 -10.37
N THR A 52 9.90 -5.94 -10.70
CA THR A 52 10.98 -5.68 -9.74
C THR A 52 11.61 -4.34 -10.06
N ILE A 53 11.78 -3.51 -9.03
CA ILE A 53 12.55 -2.26 -9.10
C ILE A 53 13.84 -2.50 -8.33
N THR A 54 14.99 -2.28 -8.96
CA THR A 54 16.31 -2.50 -8.34
C THR A 54 16.84 -1.28 -7.59
N ALA A 55 17.81 -1.47 -6.71
CA ALA A 55 18.55 -0.38 -6.06
C ALA A 55 19.21 0.59 -7.07
N ASP A 56 19.68 0.07 -8.22
CA ASP A 56 20.28 0.90 -9.26
C ASP A 56 19.24 1.79 -9.96
N GLU A 57 18.02 1.28 -10.21
CA GLU A 57 16.92 2.09 -10.72
C GLU A 57 16.52 3.20 -9.75
N ILE A 58 16.48 2.93 -8.45
CA ILE A 58 16.22 3.92 -7.40
C ILE A 58 17.34 4.96 -7.34
N ARG A 59 18.60 4.55 -7.49
CA ARG A 59 19.77 5.44 -7.50
C ARG A 59 19.79 6.39 -8.70
N LYS A 60 19.36 5.91 -9.87
CA LYS A 60 19.27 6.68 -11.12
C LYS A 60 18.00 7.54 -11.22
N ASN A 61 16.95 7.17 -10.48
CA ASN A 61 15.70 7.93 -10.29
C ASN A 61 15.48 8.27 -8.80
N PRO A 62 16.28 9.20 -8.21
CA PRO A 62 16.15 9.52 -6.80
C PRO A 62 14.75 10.01 -6.44
N VAL A 63 14.11 9.30 -5.51
CA VAL A 63 12.77 9.61 -5.00
C VAL A 63 12.81 10.87 -4.14
N ALA A 64 11.81 11.75 -4.29
CA ALA A 64 11.70 12.94 -3.46
C ALA A 64 11.19 12.61 -2.07
N ARG A 65 9.88 12.32 -1.90
CA ARG A 65 9.25 12.18 -0.58
C ARG A 65 8.87 10.76 -0.18
N ASP A 66 8.50 9.92 -1.12
CA ASP A 66 7.93 8.60 -0.85
C ASP A 66 8.18 7.68 -2.04
N VAL A 67 8.61 6.43 -1.78
CA VAL A 67 8.99 5.47 -2.84
C VAL A 67 7.80 5.06 -3.74
N SER A 68 6.58 5.43 -3.36
CA SER A 68 5.43 5.40 -4.26
C SER A 68 5.63 6.17 -5.58
N GLU A 69 6.52 7.15 -5.62
CA GLU A 69 6.89 7.90 -6.83
C GLU A 69 7.55 7.03 -7.92
N ILE A 70 8.34 6.03 -7.53
CA ILE A 70 8.94 5.08 -8.47
C ILE A 70 8.04 3.85 -8.66
N ILE A 71 7.38 3.36 -7.60
CA ILE A 71 6.46 2.20 -7.69
C ILE A 71 5.31 2.44 -8.67
N ARG A 72 4.76 3.68 -8.74
CA ARG A 72 3.68 4.04 -9.67
C ARG A 72 4.04 3.93 -11.16
N THR A 73 5.32 3.78 -11.49
CA THR A 73 5.79 3.67 -12.89
C THR A 73 5.74 2.24 -13.41
N MET A 74 5.43 1.27 -12.54
CA MET A 74 5.21 -0.12 -12.92
C MET A 74 3.88 -0.30 -13.65
N PRO A 75 3.78 -1.26 -14.60
CA PRO A 75 2.52 -1.57 -15.26
C PRO A 75 1.46 -2.00 -14.23
N GLY A 76 0.22 -1.60 -14.46
CA GLY A 76 -0.90 -1.90 -13.58
C GLY A 76 -0.90 -1.10 -12.27
N VAL A 77 -0.02 -0.11 -12.09
CA VAL A 77 0.10 0.64 -10.83
C VAL A 77 -0.26 2.11 -11.02
N ASN A 78 -0.97 2.67 -10.03
CA ASN A 78 -1.44 4.05 -10.03
C ASN A 78 -1.09 4.72 -8.69
N LEU A 79 -1.08 6.05 -8.69
CA LEU A 79 -0.99 6.87 -7.49
C LEU A 79 -2.32 7.63 -7.34
N THR A 80 -3.17 7.23 -6.38
CA THR A 80 -4.54 7.77 -6.22
C THR A 80 -4.93 7.97 -4.77
N GLY A 81 -5.93 8.81 -4.52
CA GLY A 81 -6.45 9.03 -3.17
C GLY A 81 -7.18 7.80 -2.62
N ASN A 82 -7.26 7.68 -1.30
CA ASN A 82 -7.88 6.52 -0.64
C ASN A 82 -9.39 6.38 -0.90
N SER A 83 -10.06 7.47 -1.29
CA SER A 83 -11.50 7.49 -1.54
C SER A 83 -11.83 8.18 -2.87
N THR A 84 -12.82 7.62 -3.57
CA THR A 84 -13.41 8.22 -4.78
C THR A 84 -14.16 9.52 -4.51
N SER A 85 -14.40 9.89 -3.24
CA SER A 85 -14.98 11.19 -2.87
C SER A 85 -14.04 12.37 -3.15
N GLY A 86 -12.74 12.11 -3.31
CA GLY A 86 -11.71 13.14 -3.39
C GLY A 86 -11.36 13.79 -2.05
N GLN A 87 -11.96 13.35 -0.93
CA GLN A 87 -11.57 13.77 0.41
C GLN A 87 -10.14 13.30 0.71
N ARG A 88 -9.33 14.17 1.33
CA ARG A 88 -7.89 13.93 1.55
C ARG A 88 -7.13 13.62 0.24
N GLY A 89 -7.57 14.17 -0.89
CA GLY A 89 -7.14 13.75 -2.23
C GLY A 89 -5.66 13.99 -2.59
N ASN A 90 -4.95 14.84 -1.84
CA ASN A 90 -3.49 14.99 -1.97
C ASN A 90 -2.69 13.89 -1.26
N ASN A 91 -3.32 13.11 -0.37
CA ASN A 91 -2.71 11.94 0.27
C ASN A 91 -2.87 10.72 -0.64
N ARG A 92 -2.25 10.79 -1.82
CA ARG A 92 -2.29 9.71 -2.82
C ARG A 92 -1.36 8.56 -2.41
N GLN A 93 -1.76 7.34 -2.72
CA GLN A 93 -1.10 6.09 -2.35
C GLN A 93 -1.12 5.09 -3.53
N ILE A 94 -0.37 4.00 -3.41
CA ILE A 94 -0.28 2.96 -4.43
C ILE A 94 -1.60 2.21 -4.59
N ASP A 95 -2.15 2.24 -5.80
CA ASP A 95 -3.32 1.46 -6.23
C ASP A 95 -2.92 0.51 -7.37
N ILE A 96 -3.09 -0.79 -7.12
CA ILE A 96 -2.83 -1.84 -8.09
C ILE A 96 -4.11 -2.21 -8.83
N ARG A 97 -4.04 -2.09 -10.16
CA ARG A 97 -5.11 -2.41 -11.12
C ARG A 97 -6.44 -1.76 -10.78
N GLY A 98 -6.45 -0.55 -10.21
CA GLY A 98 -7.68 0.19 -9.93
C GLY A 98 -8.58 -0.41 -8.85
N MET A 99 -8.00 -1.24 -7.97
CA MET A 99 -8.69 -1.88 -6.84
C MET A 99 -8.78 -0.96 -5.61
N GLY A 100 -8.06 0.17 -5.61
CA GLY A 100 -8.00 1.15 -4.52
C GLY A 100 -6.85 0.88 -3.54
N PRO A 101 -6.27 1.91 -2.88
CA PRO A 101 -5.08 1.72 -2.04
C PRO A 101 -5.26 0.83 -0.80
N GLU A 102 -6.48 0.72 -0.25
CA GLU A 102 -6.80 -0.22 0.85
C GLU A 102 -6.62 -1.70 0.46
N ASN A 103 -6.49 -2.00 -0.84
CA ASN A 103 -6.28 -3.35 -1.38
C ASN A 103 -4.83 -3.61 -1.83
N THR A 104 -3.91 -2.69 -1.51
CA THR A 104 -2.46 -2.88 -1.70
C THR A 104 -1.84 -3.23 -0.35
N LEU A 105 -1.36 -4.46 -0.19
CA LEU A 105 -0.63 -4.90 1.01
C LEU A 105 0.84 -4.47 0.90
N ILE A 106 1.34 -3.75 1.91
CA ILE A 106 2.74 -3.35 1.99
C ILE A 106 3.47 -4.30 2.92
N LEU A 107 4.62 -4.80 2.48
CA LEU A 107 5.54 -5.63 3.26
C LEU A 107 6.92 -4.94 3.33
N ILE A 108 7.63 -5.15 4.43
CA ILE A 108 9.06 -4.84 4.55
C ILE A 108 9.77 -6.16 4.86
N ASP A 109 10.68 -6.58 3.98
CA ASP A 109 11.39 -7.86 4.09
C ASP A 109 10.43 -9.04 4.33
N GLY A 110 9.33 -9.08 3.56
CA GLY A 110 8.28 -10.11 3.65
C GLY A 110 7.29 -9.95 4.81
N LYS A 111 7.51 -9.00 5.74
CA LYS A 111 6.69 -8.83 6.94
C LYS A 111 5.65 -7.71 6.75
N PRO A 112 4.36 -7.92 7.09
CA PRO A 112 3.31 -6.91 6.86
C PRO A 112 3.52 -5.59 7.61
N VAL A 113 3.06 -4.51 7.00
CA VAL A 113 2.93 -3.19 7.63
C VAL A 113 1.45 -2.87 7.81
N SER A 114 1.03 -2.61 9.06
CA SER A 114 -0.38 -2.38 9.43
C SER A 114 -0.66 -0.94 9.88
N SER A 115 0.35 -0.07 9.86
CA SER A 115 0.36 1.21 10.58
C SER A 115 -0.77 2.15 10.20
N ARG A 116 -1.19 2.21 8.92
CA ARG A 116 -2.35 3.03 8.49
C ARG A 116 -3.68 2.65 9.18
N ASN A 117 -3.80 1.44 9.73
CA ASN A 117 -5.01 1.02 10.45
C ASN A 117 -5.21 1.79 11.76
N SER A 118 -4.18 2.44 12.29
CA SER A 118 -4.28 3.36 13.45
C SER A 118 -5.01 4.68 13.11
N VAL A 119 -5.30 4.95 11.84
CA VAL A 119 -5.98 6.17 11.37
C VAL A 119 -7.43 5.86 11.03
N ARG A 120 -8.40 6.58 11.59
CA ARG A 120 -9.84 6.37 11.37
C ARG A 120 -10.22 6.25 9.88
N GLN A 121 -10.98 5.20 9.55
CA GLN A 121 -11.61 5.03 8.24
C GLN A 121 -13.00 5.68 8.22
N GLY A 122 -13.18 6.74 7.44
CA GLY A 122 -14.43 7.51 7.40
C GLY A 122 -15.54 6.91 6.52
N TRP A 123 -16.65 7.65 6.37
CA TRP A 123 -17.88 7.16 5.74
C TRP A 123 -17.66 6.73 4.28
N ARG A 124 -16.72 7.37 3.58
CA ARG A 124 -16.41 7.12 2.17
C ARG A 124 -15.12 6.31 1.98
N GLY A 125 -14.60 5.71 3.05
CA GLY A 125 -13.32 4.99 3.03
C GLY A 125 -12.10 5.91 3.05
N GLU A 126 -12.28 7.22 3.21
CA GLU A 126 -11.21 8.18 3.39
C GLU A 126 -10.45 7.93 4.69
N ARG A 127 -9.12 8.07 4.66
CA ARG A 127 -8.25 8.11 5.83
C ARG A 127 -7.32 9.31 5.70
N ASP A 128 -7.07 9.98 6.82
CA ASP A 128 -6.06 11.04 6.89
C ASP A 128 -4.67 10.45 7.16
N THR A 129 -4.19 9.65 6.20
CA THR A 129 -2.92 8.94 6.21
C THR A 129 -2.19 9.12 4.89
N ARG A 130 -0.86 9.12 4.93
CA ARG A 130 0.02 9.17 3.75
C ARG A 130 0.30 7.77 3.17
N GLY A 131 -0.23 6.72 3.77
CA GLY A 131 0.01 5.32 3.38
C GLY A 131 1.20 4.71 4.14
N ASP A 132 1.70 3.59 3.63
CA ASP A 132 2.72 2.77 4.30
C ASP A 132 3.99 2.57 3.45
N THR A 133 4.22 3.36 2.41
CA THR A 133 5.39 3.24 1.52
C THR A 133 6.58 4.14 1.92
N SER A 134 6.46 4.93 2.99
CA SER A 134 7.51 5.85 3.49
C SER A 134 8.14 5.43 4.82
N TRP A 135 8.07 4.14 5.18
CA TRP A 135 8.71 3.60 6.38
C TRP A 135 10.17 3.20 6.17
N VAL A 136 10.59 2.98 4.92
CA VAL A 136 11.97 2.62 4.56
C VAL A 136 12.58 3.74 3.72
N PRO A 137 13.76 4.26 4.10
CA PRO A 137 14.46 5.27 3.31
C PRO A 137 14.86 4.71 1.93
N PRO A 138 14.69 5.45 0.81
CA PRO A 138 14.95 4.94 -0.54
C PRO A 138 16.35 4.35 -0.72
N GLU A 139 17.37 4.98 -0.12
CA GLU A 139 18.77 4.57 -0.25
C GLU A 139 19.08 3.24 0.47
N MET A 140 18.20 2.80 1.38
CA MET A 140 18.30 1.53 2.10
C MET A 140 17.60 0.37 1.42
N ILE A 141 16.92 0.62 0.30
CA ILE A 141 16.18 -0.39 -0.45
C ILE A 141 17.16 -1.13 -1.38
N GLU A 142 17.15 -2.45 -1.30
CA GLU A 142 17.84 -3.36 -2.22
C GLU A 142 17.01 -3.56 -3.49
N ARG A 143 15.72 -3.83 -3.29
CA ARG A 143 14.74 -3.95 -4.37
C ARG A 143 13.32 -3.79 -3.85
N ILE A 144 12.39 -3.58 -4.77
CA ILE A 144 10.96 -3.58 -4.49
C ILE A 144 10.30 -4.58 -5.43
N GLU A 145 9.55 -5.52 -4.87
CA GLU A 145 8.75 -6.49 -5.63
C GLU A 145 7.30 -6.01 -5.64
N VAL A 146 6.73 -5.84 -6.83
CA VAL A 146 5.34 -5.40 -7.03
C VAL A 146 4.57 -6.54 -7.67
N LEU A 147 3.77 -7.26 -6.87
CA LEU A 147 2.97 -8.40 -7.31
C LEU A 147 1.51 -7.97 -7.47
N ARG A 148 0.92 -8.27 -8.62
CA ARG A 148 -0.43 -7.84 -9.00
C ARG A 148 -1.33 -9.06 -9.24
N GLY A 149 -2.61 -8.94 -8.90
CA GLY A 149 -3.61 -9.94 -9.27
C GLY A 149 -3.39 -11.32 -8.64
N PRO A 150 -3.30 -12.41 -9.44
CA PRO A 150 -3.31 -13.78 -8.90
C PRO A 150 -2.04 -14.15 -8.13
N ALA A 151 -0.86 -13.68 -8.55
CA ALA A 151 0.41 -13.98 -7.86
C ALA A 151 0.46 -13.40 -6.42
N ALA A 152 -0.26 -12.30 -6.18
CA ALA A 152 -0.33 -11.66 -4.87
C ALA A 152 -1.26 -12.37 -3.88
N ALA A 153 -2.24 -13.14 -4.36
CA ALA A 153 -3.30 -13.71 -3.52
C ALA A 153 -2.77 -14.67 -2.43
N ARG A 154 -1.60 -15.28 -2.65
CA ARG A 154 -0.94 -16.18 -1.67
C ARG A 154 -0.61 -15.51 -0.34
N TYR A 155 -0.35 -14.20 -0.36
CA TYR A 155 -0.05 -13.39 0.84
C TYR A 155 -1.27 -13.15 1.74
N GLY A 156 -2.46 -13.61 1.33
CA GLY A 156 -3.64 -13.64 2.19
C GLY A 156 -4.26 -12.25 2.40
N ASN A 157 -4.52 -11.92 3.67
CA ASN A 157 -5.33 -10.77 4.07
C ASN A 157 -4.77 -9.43 3.54
N GLY A 158 -5.54 -8.76 2.68
CA GLY A 158 -5.22 -7.42 2.17
C GLY A 158 -4.59 -7.41 0.77
N ALA A 159 -4.25 -8.56 0.20
CA ALA A 159 -3.61 -8.68 -1.11
C ALA A 159 -4.61 -8.75 -2.29
N ALA A 160 -5.80 -8.13 -2.16
CA ALA A 160 -6.85 -8.21 -3.17
C ALA A 160 -6.52 -7.46 -4.47
N GLY A 161 -5.81 -6.34 -4.37
CA GLY A 161 -5.23 -5.64 -5.53
C GLY A 161 -3.84 -6.19 -5.84
N GLY A 162 -2.98 -6.18 -4.83
CA GLY A 162 -1.64 -6.73 -4.93
C GLY A 162 -0.79 -6.54 -3.68
N VAL A 163 0.50 -6.83 -3.82
CA VAL A 163 1.53 -6.70 -2.79
C VAL A 163 2.65 -5.81 -3.29
N VAL A 164 3.15 -4.95 -2.42
CA VAL A 164 4.42 -4.24 -2.59
C VAL A 164 5.33 -4.68 -1.45
N ASN A 165 6.38 -5.43 -1.78
CA ASN A 165 7.37 -5.90 -0.81
C ASN A 165 8.65 -5.09 -0.96
N ILE A 166 8.94 -4.25 0.03
CA ILE A 166 10.16 -3.43 0.09
C ILE A 166 11.24 -4.25 0.77
N ILE A 167 12.31 -4.56 0.04
CA ILE A 167 13.41 -5.39 0.56
C ILE A 167 14.59 -4.48 0.86
N THR A 168 15.07 -4.53 2.09
CA THR A 168 16.17 -3.69 2.56
C THR A 168 17.53 -4.30 2.21
N LYS A 169 18.55 -3.47 1.98
CA LYS A 169 19.95 -3.90 1.81
C LYS A 169 20.40 -4.74 3.00
N LYS A 170 21.11 -5.84 2.74
CA LYS A 170 21.56 -6.81 3.75
C LYS A 170 23.06 -6.65 4.01
N GLY A 171 23.51 -7.13 5.16
CA GLY A 171 24.94 -7.22 5.47
C GLY A 171 25.58 -8.42 4.79
N SER A 172 26.86 -8.30 4.40
CA SER A 172 27.63 -9.38 3.76
C SER A 172 28.59 -10.12 4.72
N GLY A 173 28.68 -9.69 5.99
CA GLY A 173 29.71 -10.15 6.92
C GLY A 173 31.04 -9.39 6.82
N GLU A 174 31.17 -8.49 5.85
CA GLU A 174 32.28 -7.55 5.71
C GLU A 174 31.86 -6.12 6.10
N TRP A 175 32.85 -5.28 6.40
CA TRP A 175 32.59 -3.88 6.71
C TRP A 175 32.18 -3.11 5.45
N HIS A 176 30.91 -2.72 5.41
CA HIS A 176 30.37 -1.81 4.40
C HIS A 176 29.58 -0.70 5.06
N GLY A 177 29.47 0.43 4.38
CA GLY A 177 28.61 1.50 4.84
C GLY A 177 28.28 2.49 3.74
N SER A 178 27.26 3.30 4.01
CA SER A 178 26.89 4.43 3.17
C SER A 178 26.57 5.66 4.01
N TRP A 179 26.77 6.83 3.43
CA TRP A 179 26.22 8.08 3.90
C TRP A 179 25.75 8.89 2.70
N ASP A 180 24.44 9.10 2.65
CA ASP A 180 23.76 9.64 1.49
C ASP A 180 23.02 10.94 1.85
N ALA A 181 22.92 11.84 0.87
CA ALA A 181 22.16 13.07 0.97
C ALA A 181 21.43 13.36 -0.32
N TYR A 182 20.18 13.78 -0.22
CA TYR A 182 19.34 14.19 -1.34
C TYR A 182 18.68 15.53 -1.03
N PHE A 183 18.54 16.39 -2.04
CA PHE A 183 17.63 17.52 -1.96
C PHE A 183 17.06 17.87 -3.33
N ASN A 184 15.90 18.53 -3.31
CA ASN A 184 15.31 19.12 -4.50
C ASN A 184 15.04 20.63 -4.33
N ALA A 185 14.74 21.27 -5.44
CA ALA A 185 14.45 22.68 -5.57
C ALA A 185 13.32 22.86 -6.60
N PRO A 186 12.06 22.93 -6.14
CA PRO A 186 10.93 23.29 -6.99
C PRO A 186 11.12 24.67 -7.62
N GLU A 187 10.76 24.83 -8.90
CA GLU A 187 10.80 26.13 -9.59
C GLU A 187 9.79 27.12 -9.00
N HIS A 188 8.65 26.60 -8.56
CA HIS A 188 7.58 27.35 -7.92
C HIS A 188 7.67 27.20 -6.41
N LYS A 189 7.92 28.30 -5.69
CA LYS A 189 8.15 28.30 -4.24
C LYS A 189 6.92 27.83 -3.43
N GLU A 190 5.74 27.88 -4.04
CA GLU A 190 4.51 27.39 -3.44
C GLU A 190 4.53 25.86 -3.27
N GLU A 191 5.43 25.16 -3.95
CA GLU A 191 5.60 23.72 -3.84
C GLU A 191 6.68 23.37 -2.79
N GLY A 192 6.38 22.36 -1.96
CA GLY A 192 7.25 21.96 -0.87
C GLY A 192 8.54 21.25 -1.33
N ALA A 193 9.70 21.82 -1.01
CA ALA A 193 11.00 21.20 -1.23
C ALA A 193 11.29 20.06 -0.23
N THR A 194 12.12 19.09 -0.63
CA THR A 194 12.56 17.96 0.16
C THR A 194 14.06 17.99 0.39
N LYS A 195 14.48 17.60 1.60
CA LYS A 195 15.87 17.28 1.96
C LYS A 195 15.88 15.97 2.74
N ARG A 196 16.86 15.12 2.44
CA ARG A 196 17.05 13.82 3.10
C ARG A 196 18.54 13.59 3.35
N THR A 197 18.86 12.97 4.47
CA THR A 197 20.16 12.35 4.71
C THR A 197 19.97 11.08 5.51
N ASN A 198 20.72 10.05 5.16
CA ASN A 198 20.70 8.78 5.84
C ASN A 198 22.07 8.11 5.79
N PHE A 199 22.29 7.16 6.68
CA PHE A 199 23.52 6.40 6.73
C PHE A 199 23.21 4.93 6.95
N SER A 200 24.15 4.08 6.55
CA SER A 200 24.16 2.67 6.89
C SER A 200 25.55 2.21 7.30
N LEU A 201 25.60 1.23 8.19
CA LEU A 201 26.82 0.53 8.58
C LEU A 201 26.48 -0.94 8.80
N THR A 202 27.28 -1.81 8.22
CA THR A 202 27.20 -3.26 8.43
C THR A 202 28.60 -3.83 8.55
N GLY A 203 28.72 -4.94 9.28
CA GLY A 203 29.99 -5.61 9.49
C GLY A 203 29.89 -6.79 10.43
N PRO A 204 31.00 -7.51 10.62
CA PRO A 204 31.09 -8.61 11.58
C PRO A 204 31.09 -8.07 13.03
N LEU A 205 30.48 -8.83 13.94
CA LEU A 205 30.39 -8.54 15.38
C LEU A 205 30.88 -9.75 16.20
N GLY A 206 32.07 -10.25 15.86
CA GLY A 206 32.61 -11.52 16.35
C GLY A 206 32.71 -12.54 15.22
N ASP A 207 32.80 -13.83 15.56
CA ASP A 207 33.05 -14.88 14.58
C ASP A 207 31.77 -15.30 13.82
N GLU A 208 30.66 -15.50 14.54
CA GLU A 208 29.38 -15.98 13.99
C GLU A 208 28.30 -14.89 13.90
N PHE A 209 28.61 -13.68 14.35
CA PHE A 209 27.65 -12.58 14.42
C PHE A 209 27.98 -11.50 13.40
N SER A 210 26.95 -10.90 12.83
CA SER A 210 27.05 -9.67 12.04
C SER A 210 25.91 -8.71 12.42
N PHE A 211 26.06 -7.45 12.04
CA PHE A 211 25.01 -6.45 12.28
C PHE A 211 24.76 -5.60 11.05
N ARG A 212 23.57 -5.00 10.99
CA ARG A 212 23.24 -3.91 10.08
C ARG A 212 22.56 -2.82 10.89
N LEU A 213 22.99 -1.58 10.72
CA LEU A 213 22.39 -0.39 11.30
C LEU A 213 22.15 0.62 10.19
N TYR A 214 20.96 1.19 10.12
CA TYR A 214 20.72 2.38 9.31
C TYR A 214 19.90 3.41 10.06
N GLY A 215 20.10 4.67 9.72
CA GLY A 215 19.33 5.80 10.24
C GLY A 215 19.01 6.82 9.16
N ASN A 216 17.85 7.47 9.25
CA ASN A 216 17.36 8.44 8.27
C ASN A 216 16.75 9.66 8.94
N LEU A 217 16.97 10.80 8.30
CA LEU A 217 16.31 12.07 8.57
C LEU A 217 15.91 12.67 7.24
N ASP A 218 14.61 12.84 7.02
CA ASP A 218 14.12 13.61 5.89
C ASP A 218 13.02 14.58 6.29
N LYS A 219 12.92 15.63 5.48
CA LYS A 219 11.92 16.67 5.60
C LYS A 219 11.47 17.07 4.22
N THR A 220 10.19 16.88 3.96
CA THR A 220 9.50 17.52 2.85
C THR A 220 8.64 18.65 3.40
N GLN A 221 8.85 19.86 2.91
CA GLN A 221 8.00 21.00 3.25
C GLN A 221 6.56 20.76 2.80
N ALA A 222 5.60 21.35 3.51
CA ALA A 222 4.25 21.49 3.00
C ALA A 222 4.25 22.40 1.76
N ASP A 223 3.31 22.17 0.85
CA ASP A 223 2.97 23.18 -0.14
C ASP A 223 2.39 24.43 0.58
N ALA A 224 2.50 25.59 -0.05
CA ALA A 224 1.94 26.83 0.44
C ALA A 224 0.42 26.70 0.68
N TRP A 225 -0.07 27.31 1.76
CA TRP A 225 -1.49 27.25 2.13
C TRP A 225 -2.43 27.80 1.04
N ASP A 226 -1.91 28.70 0.21
CA ASP A 226 -2.59 29.37 -0.90
C ASP A 226 -2.17 28.88 -2.28
N ILE A 227 -1.45 27.75 -2.40
CA ILE A 227 -1.03 27.17 -3.68
C ILE A 227 -2.19 27.00 -4.68
N ASN A 228 -3.40 26.75 -4.18
CA ASN A 228 -4.60 26.53 -5.00
C ASN A 228 -5.50 27.78 -5.13
N GLN A 229 -5.05 28.95 -4.65
CA GLN A 229 -5.76 30.21 -4.85
C GLN A 229 -5.85 30.53 -6.36
N GLY A 230 -7.06 30.84 -6.83
CA GLY A 230 -7.37 31.02 -8.25
C GLY A 230 -7.74 29.72 -8.98
N HIS A 231 -7.60 28.56 -8.33
CA HIS A 231 -7.91 27.24 -8.90
C HIS A 231 -9.04 26.51 -8.17
N GLN A 232 -9.45 27.00 -7.00
CA GLN A 232 -10.52 26.42 -6.21
C GLN A 232 -11.86 26.38 -6.95
N SER A 233 -12.68 25.38 -6.64
CA SER A 233 -14.07 25.33 -7.08
C SER A 233 -14.86 26.53 -6.54
N ALA A 234 -15.91 26.89 -7.28
CA ALA A 234 -16.82 27.97 -6.90
C ALA A 234 -17.38 27.72 -5.49
N ARG A 235 -17.36 28.74 -4.65
CA ARG A 235 -17.78 28.66 -3.24
C ARG A 235 -18.42 29.97 -2.81
N ALA A 236 -19.42 29.89 -1.95
CA ALA A 236 -20.20 31.04 -1.51
C ALA A 236 -20.55 30.98 -0.01
N GLY A 237 -20.99 32.12 0.53
CA GLY A 237 -21.42 32.25 1.91
C GLY A 237 -20.30 31.97 2.91
N THR A 238 -20.57 31.11 3.89
CA THR A 238 -19.60 30.73 4.93
C THR A 238 -18.35 30.05 4.39
N TYR A 239 -18.36 29.57 3.15
CA TYR A 239 -17.22 28.94 2.49
C TYR A 239 -16.45 29.88 1.55
N ALA A 240 -16.88 31.13 1.36
CA ALA A 240 -16.33 32.03 0.33
C ALA A 240 -14.80 32.24 0.42
N THR A 241 -14.23 32.14 1.62
CA THR A 241 -12.79 32.37 1.87
C THR A 241 -11.98 31.08 2.07
N THR A 242 -12.58 29.90 1.87
CA THR A 242 -11.87 28.63 2.11
C THR A 242 -11.12 28.19 0.84
N LEU A 243 -10.06 27.40 1.00
CA LEU A 243 -9.27 26.86 -0.11
C LEU A 243 -9.08 25.35 0.06
N PRO A 244 -9.01 24.59 -1.05
CA PRO A 244 -8.46 23.24 -1.01
C PRO A 244 -6.96 23.31 -0.72
N ALA A 245 -6.47 22.53 0.24
CA ALA A 245 -5.06 22.51 0.59
C ALA A 245 -4.18 21.91 -0.51
N GLY A 246 -2.90 22.27 -0.51
CA GLY A 246 -1.84 21.57 -1.25
C GLY A 246 -1.47 20.23 -0.61
N ARG A 247 -0.29 19.72 -0.94
CA ARG A 247 0.25 18.50 -0.32
C ARG A 247 0.76 18.83 1.08
N GLU A 248 0.42 17.95 2.02
CA GLU A 248 0.99 17.97 3.36
C GLU A 248 2.50 17.71 3.30
N GLY A 249 3.25 18.38 4.18
CA GLY A 249 4.66 18.09 4.39
C GLY A 249 4.86 16.96 5.39
N VAL A 250 6.08 16.45 5.49
CA VAL A 250 6.43 15.36 6.40
C VAL A 250 7.86 15.53 6.92
N ILE A 251 8.08 15.11 8.16
CA ILE A 251 9.38 14.95 8.80
C ILE A 251 9.47 13.50 9.24
N ASN A 252 10.38 12.73 8.64
CA ASN A 252 10.64 11.35 9.04
C ASN A 252 11.93 11.28 9.85
N LYS A 253 11.92 10.39 10.84
CA LYS A 253 13.09 9.97 11.59
C LYS A 253 13.03 8.47 11.74
N ASP A 254 14.02 7.77 11.20
CA ASP A 254 14.04 6.32 11.21
C ASP A 254 15.38 5.82 11.75
N ILE A 255 15.32 4.73 12.52
CA ILE A 255 16.48 3.96 12.95
C ILE A 255 16.10 2.49 12.93
N ASN A 256 16.97 1.65 12.39
CA ASN A 256 16.77 0.21 12.32
C ASN A 256 18.08 -0.49 12.60
N GLY A 257 18.05 -1.44 13.52
CA GLY A 257 19.17 -2.31 13.87
C GLY A 257 18.79 -3.77 13.67
N VAL A 258 19.71 -4.52 13.06
CA VAL A 258 19.64 -5.96 12.90
C VAL A 258 20.91 -6.58 13.47
N VAL A 259 20.75 -7.64 14.25
CA VAL A 259 21.83 -8.56 14.64
C VAL A 259 21.51 -9.92 14.04
N ARG A 260 22.44 -10.45 13.25
CA ARG A 260 22.36 -11.76 12.63
C ARG A 260 23.37 -12.69 13.27
N TRP A 261 22.95 -13.92 13.56
CA TRP A 261 23.76 -14.99 14.10
C TRP A 261 23.70 -16.21 13.18
N ASP A 262 24.81 -16.54 12.55
CA ASP A 262 24.99 -17.70 11.69
C ASP A 262 25.55 -18.86 12.53
N PHE A 263 24.69 -19.49 13.34
CA PHE A 263 25.07 -20.43 14.40
C PHE A 263 25.43 -21.84 13.92
N ALA A 264 25.10 -22.17 12.67
CA ALA A 264 25.49 -23.40 12.00
C ALA A 264 25.41 -23.20 10.47
N PRO A 265 26.06 -24.06 9.66
CA PRO A 265 25.91 -24.00 8.20
C PRO A 265 24.44 -24.03 7.80
N LEU A 266 24.04 -23.11 6.91
CA LEU A 266 22.66 -22.92 6.44
C LEU A 266 21.64 -22.56 7.54
N GLN A 267 22.08 -22.23 8.76
CA GLN A 267 21.19 -21.88 9.87
C GLN A 267 21.51 -20.48 10.38
N SER A 268 20.48 -19.63 10.41
CA SER A 268 20.64 -18.25 10.85
C SER A 268 19.48 -17.76 11.69
N LEU A 269 19.80 -16.95 12.69
CA LEU A 269 18.84 -16.26 13.54
C LEU A 269 19.07 -14.74 13.41
N GLU A 270 18.01 -13.99 13.11
CA GLU A 270 18.07 -12.55 12.89
C GLU A 270 17.10 -11.84 13.85
N LEU A 271 17.65 -10.95 14.68
CA LEU A 271 16.89 -10.06 15.55
C LEU A 271 16.90 -8.66 14.95
N GLU A 272 15.72 -8.12 14.67
CA GLU A 272 15.54 -6.77 14.13
C GLU A 272 14.73 -5.91 15.10
N ALA A 273 15.14 -4.66 15.28
CA ALA A 273 14.37 -3.61 15.93
C ALA A 273 14.39 -2.33 15.08
N GLY A 274 13.22 -1.79 14.77
CA GLY A 274 13.02 -0.55 14.04
C GLY A 274 12.16 0.44 14.80
N TYR A 275 12.50 1.72 14.66
CA TYR A 275 11.71 2.84 15.16
C TYR A 275 11.64 3.93 14.09
N SER A 276 10.42 4.29 13.74
CA SER A 276 10.11 5.38 12.81
C SER A 276 9.17 6.39 13.46
N ARG A 277 9.42 7.66 13.21
CA ARG A 277 8.52 8.76 13.56
C ARG A 277 8.23 9.58 12.31
N GLN A 278 6.96 9.64 11.92
CA GLN A 278 6.50 10.57 10.90
C GLN A 278 5.68 11.70 11.54
N GLY A 279 6.17 12.93 11.44
CA GLY A 279 5.42 14.14 11.80
C GLY A 279 4.98 14.89 10.57
N ASN A 280 3.75 15.36 10.49
CA ASN A 280 3.35 16.19 9.35
C ASN A 280 3.86 17.64 9.47
N LEU A 281 3.76 18.35 8.35
CA LEU A 281 3.68 19.82 8.32
C LEU A 281 2.35 20.16 7.67
N TYR A 282 1.43 20.68 8.46
CA TYR A 282 0.04 20.83 8.05
C TYR A 282 -0.12 21.88 6.94
N ALA A 283 -0.78 21.52 5.85
CA ALA A 283 -0.98 22.39 4.68
C ALA A 283 -2.37 23.06 4.63
N GLY A 284 -3.19 22.93 5.67
CA GLY A 284 -4.57 23.41 5.68
C GLY A 284 -5.62 22.39 5.25
N ASP A 285 -5.27 21.10 5.12
CA ASP A 285 -6.19 20.07 4.64
C ASP A 285 -7.32 19.78 5.64
N THR A 286 -8.55 19.73 5.15
CA THR A 286 -9.74 19.32 5.89
C THR A 286 -10.57 18.42 5.01
N GLN A 287 -11.33 17.51 5.62
CA GLN A 287 -12.13 16.54 4.90
C GLN A 287 -13.01 17.20 3.82
N ASN A 288 -13.64 18.34 4.11
CA ASN A 288 -14.59 19.00 3.21
C ASN A 288 -14.06 20.30 2.57
N THR A 289 -12.76 20.61 2.68
CA THR A 289 -12.14 21.87 2.20
C THR A 289 -12.76 23.15 2.78
N ASN A 290 -13.42 23.00 3.93
CA ASN A 290 -13.86 24.09 4.78
C ASN A 290 -12.71 24.51 5.71
N SER A 291 -12.77 25.74 6.23
CA SER A 291 -11.69 26.29 7.04
C SER A 291 -12.24 27.35 8.00
N ASP A 292 -11.56 27.54 9.12
CA ASP A 292 -11.80 28.59 10.10
C ASP A 292 -10.46 29.18 10.60
N ALA A 293 -10.52 30.17 11.49
CA ALA A 293 -9.34 30.82 12.02
C ALA A 293 -8.39 29.84 12.74
N TYR A 294 -8.95 28.88 13.48
CA TYR A 294 -8.19 27.88 14.22
C TYR A 294 -7.44 26.93 13.29
N THR A 295 -8.12 26.41 12.26
CA THR A 295 -7.50 25.51 11.29
C THR A 295 -6.38 26.23 10.52
N ARG A 296 -6.59 27.49 10.13
CA ARG A 296 -5.56 28.30 9.45
C ARG A 296 -4.36 28.61 10.33
N SER A 297 -4.54 28.77 11.64
CA SER A 297 -3.43 29.05 12.55
C SER A 297 -2.46 27.88 12.71
N LYS A 298 -2.87 26.66 12.30
CA LYS A 298 -2.03 25.46 12.33
C LYS A 298 -1.18 25.24 11.07
N TYR A 299 -1.29 26.09 10.05
CA TYR A 299 -0.49 25.92 8.84
C TYR A 299 1.01 25.91 9.17
N GLY A 300 1.72 24.87 8.71
CA GLY A 300 3.14 24.63 8.97
C GLY A 300 3.43 23.93 10.30
N ASP A 301 2.46 23.80 11.20
CA ASP A 301 2.61 23.07 12.47
C ASP A 301 2.51 21.56 12.25
N GLU A 302 3.03 20.81 13.21
CA GLU A 302 2.82 19.37 13.31
C GLU A 302 1.50 19.09 14.03
N THR A 303 0.48 18.67 13.28
CA THR A 303 -0.88 18.38 13.75
C THR A 303 -1.22 16.88 13.79
N ASN A 304 -0.41 16.04 13.16
CA ASN A 304 -0.48 14.58 13.26
C ASN A 304 0.93 13.97 13.33
N ARG A 305 1.05 12.88 14.10
CA ARG A 305 2.29 12.16 14.35
C ARG A 305 2.01 10.66 14.37
N LEU A 306 2.77 9.91 13.58
CA LEU A 306 2.81 8.45 13.69
C LEU A 306 4.15 8.03 14.30
N TYR A 307 4.09 7.16 15.29
CA TYR A 307 5.23 6.44 15.81
C TYR A 307 5.04 4.97 15.48
N ARG A 308 5.98 4.37 14.77
CA ARG A 308 5.98 2.95 14.43
C ARG A 308 7.19 2.30 15.10
N GLN A 309 6.93 1.25 15.85
CA GLN A 309 7.95 0.37 16.42
C GLN A 309 7.75 -1.01 15.81
N ASN A 310 8.81 -1.63 15.31
CA ASN A 310 8.77 -3.01 14.84
C ASN A 310 9.89 -3.81 15.50
N TYR A 311 9.56 -4.99 15.98
CA TYR A 311 10.51 -5.96 16.49
C TYR A 311 10.26 -7.28 15.78
N SER A 312 11.29 -7.92 15.26
CA SER A 312 11.14 -9.25 14.69
C SER A 312 12.29 -10.17 15.04
N LEU A 313 11.96 -11.45 15.18
CA LEU A 313 12.92 -12.55 15.28
C LEU A 313 12.65 -13.49 14.12
N THR A 314 13.66 -13.74 13.30
CA THR A 314 13.58 -14.60 12.10
C THR A 314 14.57 -15.73 12.24
N TRP A 315 14.11 -16.97 12.07
CA TRP A 315 14.94 -18.16 11.92
C TRP A 315 14.79 -18.70 10.51
N ASN A 316 15.90 -18.72 9.78
CA ASN A 316 15.99 -19.37 8.47
C ASN A 316 16.94 -20.57 8.59
N GLY A 317 16.50 -21.71 8.06
CA GLY A 317 17.26 -22.95 8.08
C GLY A 317 17.25 -23.62 6.71
N GLY A 318 18.39 -24.21 6.33
CA GLY A 318 18.52 -25.11 5.19
C GLY A 318 19.24 -26.39 5.59
N TRP A 319 19.03 -27.43 4.80
CA TRP A 319 19.66 -28.73 4.96
C TRP A 319 20.24 -29.20 3.62
N ASP A 320 21.23 -30.08 3.70
CA ASP A 320 21.92 -30.69 2.55
C ASP A 320 20.98 -31.43 1.59
N ASN A 321 19.88 -31.97 2.11
CA ASN A 321 18.81 -32.60 1.33
C ASN A 321 17.91 -31.60 0.55
N GLY A 322 18.24 -30.31 0.55
CA GLY A 322 17.50 -29.25 -0.15
C GLY A 322 16.28 -28.71 0.60
N VAL A 323 15.91 -29.28 1.75
CA VAL A 323 14.83 -28.74 2.58
C VAL A 323 15.23 -27.37 3.11
N THR A 324 14.28 -26.44 3.13
CA THR A 324 14.46 -25.13 3.76
C THR A 324 13.26 -24.78 4.64
N THR A 325 13.48 -23.91 5.63
CA THR A 325 12.43 -23.38 6.48
C THR A 325 12.64 -21.89 6.72
N SER A 326 11.54 -21.15 6.83
CA SER A 326 11.50 -19.73 7.15
C SER A 326 10.45 -19.53 8.24
N ASN A 327 10.87 -18.99 9.38
CA ASN A 327 10.01 -18.81 10.53
C ASN A 327 10.29 -17.45 11.13
N TRP A 328 9.26 -16.67 11.37
CA TRP A 328 9.44 -15.36 11.98
C TRP A 328 8.27 -14.94 12.84
N VAL A 329 8.59 -14.12 13.82
CA VAL A 329 7.62 -13.37 14.62
C VAL A 329 7.87 -11.90 14.42
N GLN A 330 6.82 -11.12 14.24
CA GLN A 330 6.86 -9.66 14.26
C GLN A 330 5.86 -9.13 15.29
N TYR A 331 6.31 -8.14 16.05
CA TYR A 331 5.45 -7.24 16.81
C TYR A 331 5.61 -5.83 16.24
N GLU A 332 4.52 -5.27 15.72
CA GLU A 332 4.41 -3.88 15.32
C GLU A 332 3.51 -3.12 16.31
N HIS A 333 4.00 -2.00 16.82
CA HIS A 333 3.20 -1.05 17.60
C HIS A 333 3.20 0.30 16.91
N THR A 334 2.00 0.76 16.54
CA THR A 334 1.78 2.05 15.90
C THR A 334 0.95 2.96 16.79
N ARG A 335 1.50 4.11 17.17
CA ARG A 335 0.77 5.20 17.82
C ARG A 335 0.48 6.31 16.83
N ASN A 336 -0.79 6.62 16.66
CA ASN A 336 -1.28 7.78 15.95
C ASN A 336 -1.74 8.85 16.94
N SER A 337 -0.98 9.94 17.04
CA SER A 337 -1.29 11.09 17.89
C SER A 337 -1.60 12.30 17.02
N ARG A 338 -2.83 12.84 17.10
CA ARG A 338 -3.24 13.95 16.24
C ARG A 338 -4.20 14.93 16.92
N ILE A 339 -4.26 16.15 16.42
CA ILE A 339 -5.26 17.13 16.87
C ILE A 339 -6.66 16.56 16.63
N PRO A 340 -7.56 16.58 17.64
CA PRO A 340 -8.89 16.01 17.51
C PRO A 340 -9.72 16.76 16.46
N GLU A 341 -10.44 15.97 15.65
CA GLU A 341 -11.39 16.46 14.65
C GLU A 341 -12.83 16.17 15.07
N GLY A 342 -13.79 16.95 14.56
CA GLY A 342 -15.20 16.56 14.67
C GLY A 342 -15.52 15.36 13.78
N LEU A 343 -16.48 14.53 14.21
CA LEU A 343 -16.94 13.35 13.46
C LEU A 343 -18.19 13.62 12.59
N ALA A 344 -18.84 14.76 12.78
CA ALA A 344 -20.08 15.12 12.10
C ALA A 344 -20.30 16.65 12.08
N GLY A 345 -21.22 17.10 11.24
CA GLY A 345 -21.66 18.50 11.20
C GLY A 345 -20.58 19.48 10.74
N GLY A 346 -20.63 20.73 11.24
CA GLY A 346 -19.73 21.79 10.78
C GLY A 346 -18.25 21.62 11.15
N THR A 347 -17.94 20.65 12.01
CA THR A 347 -16.57 20.27 12.42
C THR A 347 -16.13 18.92 11.84
N GLU A 348 -16.96 18.27 11.01
CA GLU A 348 -16.64 16.98 10.38
C GLU A 348 -15.30 17.03 9.64
N GLY A 349 -14.34 16.23 10.10
CA GLY A 349 -13.00 16.12 9.52
C GLY A 349 -12.22 17.45 9.49
N LYS A 350 -12.46 18.30 10.49
CA LYS A 350 -11.75 19.56 10.73
C LYS A 350 -11.42 19.67 12.22
N PHE A 351 -10.27 20.28 12.54
CA PHE A 351 -9.80 20.43 13.91
C PHE A 351 -10.83 21.12 14.80
N ASN A 352 -10.99 20.60 16.02
CA ASN A 352 -11.93 21.10 17.00
C ASN A 352 -11.22 22.05 17.99
N GLU A 353 -11.38 23.36 17.81
CA GLU A 353 -10.83 24.38 18.73
C GLU A 353 -11.32 24.22 20.18
N LYS A 354 -12.49 23.60 20.38
CA LYS A 354 -13.09 23.38 21.70
C LYS A 354 -12.74 22.03 22.33
N ALA A 355 -11.82 21.28 21.72
CA ALA A 355 -11.38 20.04 22.32
C ALA A 355 -10.68 20.29 23.65
N THR A 356 -10.89 19.38 24.60
CA THR A 356 -10.29 19.46 25.95
C THR A 356 -8.84 18.99 25.99
N GLN A 357 -8.35 18.38 24.90
CA GLN A 357 -6.99 17.89 24.73
C GLN A 357 -6.44 18.42 23.40
N ASP A 358 -5.16 18.79 23.39
CA ASP A 358 -4.49 19.26 22.16
C ASP A 358 -4.27 18.13 21.15
N PHE A 359 -4.00 16.91 21.63
CA PHE A 359 -3.80 15.70 20.84
C PHE A 359 -4.57 14.55 21.46
N VAL A 360 -5.10 13.67 20.61
CA VAL A 360 -5.73 12.40 20.99
C VAL A 360 -4.98 11.25 20.32
N ASP A 361 -4.79 10.17 21.07
CA ASP A 361 -4.00 9.02 20.64
C ASP A 361 -4.89 7.83 20.25
N ILE A 362 -4.48 7.14 19.19
CA ILE A 362 -4.94 5.81 18.81
C ILE A 362 -3.70 4.91 18.79
N ASP A 363 -3.68 3.88 19.63
CA ASP A 363 -2.62 2.85 19.63
C ASP A 363 -3.13 1.60 18.89
N LEU A 364 -2.30 1.06 18.00
CA LEU A 364 -2.51 -0.19 17.27
C LEU A 364 -1.35 -1.14 17.56
N ASP A 365 -1.65 -2.32 18.08
CA ASP A 365 -0.73 -3.44 18.24
C ASP A 365 -1.04 -4.52 17.21
N ASP A 366 -0.04 -4.98 16.48
CA ASP A 366 -0.11 -6.08 15.52
C ASP A 366 0.98 -7.11 15.86
N VAL A 367 0.57 -8.36 16.11
CA VAL A 367 1.48 -9.49 16.30
C VAL A 367 1.25 -10.46 15.16
N MET A 368 2.31 -10.81 14.44
CA MET A 368 2.31 -11.79 13.37
C MET A 368 3.30 -12.91 13.68
N LEU A 369 2.84 -14.15 13.54
CA LEU A 369 3.66 -15.36 13.54
C LEU A 369 3.54 -16.02 12.18
N HIS A 370 4.65 -16.46 11.62
CA HIS A 370 4.74 -17.18 10.36
C HIS A 370 5.72 -18.33 10.49
N SER A 371 5.39 -19.45 9.88
CA SER A 371 6.24 -20.64 9.79
C SER A 371 5.95 -21.38 8.50
N GLU A 372 6.99 -21.69 7.74
CA GLU A 372 6.90 -22.49 6.53
C GLU A 372 8.09 -23.43 6.35
N VAL A 373 7.86 -24.53 5.63
CA VAL A 373 8.89 -25.47 5.19
C VAL A 373 8.73 -25.71 3.69
N ASN A 374 9.83 -25.74 2.96
CA ASN A 374 9.90 -26.09 1.55
C ASN A 374 10.58 -27.45 1.41
N LEU A 375 9.92 -28.36 0.72
CA LEU A 375 10.31 -29.75 0.57
C LEU A 375 10.49 -30.05 -0.93
N PRO A 376 11.73 -30.13 -1.42
CA PRO A 376 12.00 -30.73 -2.73
C PRO A 376 11.55 -32.19 -2.70
N ILE A 377 10.74 -32.59 -3.68
CA ILE A 377 10.19 -33.94 -3.82
C ILE A 377 10.44 -34.39 -5.25
N ASP A 378 11.13 -35.51 -5.39
CA ASP A 378 11.16 -36.29 -6.62
C ASP A 378 10.16 -37.45 -6.50
N PHE A 379 9.16 -37.50 -7.38
CA PHE A 379 8.15 -38.55 -7.40
C PHE A 379 7.86 -39.02 -8.83
N LEU A 380 6.81 -38.46 -9.46
CA LEU A 380 6.53 -38.66 -10.89
C LEU A 380 7.05 -37.49 -11.74
N VAL A 381 7.21 -36.33 -11.10
CA VAL A 381 7.73 -35.08 -11.64
C VAL A 381 8.53 -34.40 -10.54
N ASN A 382 9.55 -33.63 -10.93
CA ASN A 382 10.29 -32.77 -10.01
C ASN A 382 9.36 -31.67 -9.49
N GLN A 383 9.33 -31.51 -8.17
CA GLN A 383 8.49 -30.49 -7.55
C GLN A 383 9.02 -30.02 -6.20
N THR A 384 8.58 -28.85 -5.77
CA THR A 384 8.85 -28.33 -4.42
C THR A 384 7.55 -27.98 -3.72
N LEU A 385 7.25 -28.71 -2.66
CA LEU A 385 6.06 -28.52 -1.81
C LEU A 385 6.38 -27.55 -0.68
N THR A 386 5.63 -26.47 -0.58
CA THR A 386 5.64 -25.53 0.55
C THR A 386 4.45 -25.79 1.45
N LEU A 387 4.69 -25.98 2.74
CA LEU A 387 3.65 -26.08 3.78
C LEU A 387 3.90 -25.00 4.81
N GLY A 388 2.85 -24.27 5.20
CA GLY A 388 3.01 -23.22 6.18
C GLY A 388 1.75 -22.84 6.94
N THR A 389 1.97 -22.02 7.95
CA THR A 389 0.98 -21.53 8.90
C THR A 389 1.27 -20.10 9.30
N GLU A 390 0.22 -19.33 9.54
CA GLU A 390 0.34 -17.97 10.06
C GLU A 390 -0.68 -17.72 11.17
N TRP A 391 -0.32 -16.83 12.10
CA TRP A 391 -1.25 -16.32 13.09
C TRP A 391 -1.03 -14.82 13.28
N ASN A 392 -2.09 -14.04 13.06
CA ASN A 392 -2.10 -12.60 13.23
C ASN A 392 -3.10 -12.16 14.29
N GLN A 393 -2.72 -11.20 15.12
CA GLN A 393 -3.60 -10.53 16.07
C GLN A 393 -3.44 -9.02 15.98
N GLN A 394 -4.54 -8.32 15.72
CA GLN A 394 -4.61 -6.86 15.80
C GLN A 394 -5.42 -6.42 17.02
N ARG A 395 -4.91 -5.44 17.75
CA ARG A 395 -5.61 -4.75 18.84
C ARG A 395 -5.51 -3.25 18.62
N MET A 396 -6.62 -2.55 18.82
CA MET A 396 -6.67 -1.10 18.71
C MET A 396 -7.27 -0.52 19.97
N LYS A 397 -6.68 0.58 20.45
CA LYS A 397 -7.24 1.46 21.48
C LYS A 397 -7.44 2.84 20.87
N ASP A 398 -8.69 3.16 20.55
CA ASP A 398 -9.07 4.40 19.89
C ASP A 398 -9.88 5.31 20.83
N LEU A 399 -9.28 6.44 21.21
CA LEU A 399 -9.90 7.43 22.10
C LEU A 399 -10.68 8.52 21.35
N SER A 400 -10.72 8.48 20.02
CA SER A 400 -11.31 9.53 19.18
C SER A 400 -12.55 9.06 18.42
N SER A 401 -12.52 7.90 17.77
CA SER A 401 -13.52 7.56 16.73
C SER A 401 -14.84 7.05 17.30
N ASN A 402 -14.83 6.45 18.50
CA ASN A 402 -16.03 5.89 19.13
C ASN A 402 -16.79 6.92 19.97
N THR A 403 -16.59 8.23 19.72
CA THR A 403 -17.08 9.32 20.59
C THR A 403 -18.27 10.11 20.02
N GLN A 404 -18.80 9.74 18.86
CA GLN A 404 -19.96 10.41 18.26
C GLN A 404 -21.12 10.53 19.27
N ALA A 405 -21.54 11.76 19.55
CA ALA A 405 -22.64 12.03 20.47
C ALA A 405 -23.96 11.52 19.87
N LEU A 406 -24.71 10.76 20.68
CA LEU A 406 -26.05 10.26 20.32
C LEU A 406 -27.17 11.08 20.96
N THR A 407 -26.88 11.83 22.03
CA THR A 407 -27.83 12.69 22.73
C THR A 407 -27.36 14.15 22.72
N GLY A 408 -28.31 15.09 22.83
CA GLY A 408 -28.03 16.54 22.81
C GLY A 408 -28.53 17.26 21.57
N THR A 409 -28.17 18.54 21.44
CA THR A 409 -28.57 19.37 20.30
C THR A 409 -27.78 19.00 19.05
N ASN A 410 -28.45 18.93 17.89
CA ASN A 410 -27.86 18.53 16.60
C ASN A 410 -27.39 17.06 16.49
N THR A 411 -27.86 16.15 17.34
CA THR A 411 -27.66 14.70 17.16
C THR A 411 -28.87 14.03 16.51
N GLY A 412 -28.71 12.80 16.03
CA GLY A 412 -29.80 11.99 15.50
C GLY A 412 -30.66 11.30 16.55
N GLY A 413 -30.43 11.51 17.85
CA GLY A 413 -31.07 10.77 18.95
C GLY A 413 -30.38 9.43 19.26
N ALA A 414 -30.73 8.84 20.42
CA ALA A 414 -30.15 7.59 20.90
C ALA A 414 -30.41 6.43 19.93
N ILE A 415 -29.49 5.46 19.84
CA ILE A 415 -29.65 4.23 19.06
C ILE A 415 -29.90 3.10 20.06
N ASP A 416 -30.91 2.27 19.81
CA ASP A 416 -31.26 1.19 20.73
C ASP A 416 -30.13 0.17 20.87
N GLY A 417 -29.88 -0.31 22.08
CA GLY A 417 -28.76 -1.22 22.39
C GLY A 417 -27.36 -0.59 22.35
N VAL A 418 -27.22 0.71 22.06
CA VAL A 418 -25.92 1.40 21.99
C VAL A 418 -25.80 2.44 23.09
N SER A 419 -24.70 2.39 23.86
CA SER A 419 -24.43 3.40 24.87
C SER A 419 -24.20 4.79 24.26
N ALA A 420 -24.86 5.80 24.81
CA ALA A 420 -24.74 7.19 24.36
C ALA A 420 -23.39 7.82 24.71
N THR A 421 -22.78 7.39 25.81
CA THR A 421 -21.45 7.82 26.29
C THR A 421 -20.59 6.60 26.61
N ASP A 422 -19.28 6.81 26.81
CA ASP A 422 -18.36 5.80 27.36
C ASP A 422 -18.32 4.47 26.60
N ARG A 423 -18.51 4.52 25.27
CA ARG A 423 -18.33 3.36 24.41
C ARG A 423 -16.87 2.89 24.44
N SER A 424 -16.68 1.57 24.40
CA SER A 424 -15.34 0.99 24.51
C SER A 424 -14.38 1.57 23.47
N PRO A 425 -13.16 1.98 23.86
CA PRO A 425 -12.12 2.37 22.93
C PRO A 425 -11.41 1.16 22.31
N TYR A 426 -11.60 -0.04 22.85
CA TYR A 426 -10.87 -1.23 22.43
C TYR A 426 -11.57 -1.99 21.30
N SER A 427 -10.79 -2.45 20.33
CA SER A 427 -11.21 -3.40 19.29
C SER A 427 -10.11 -4.43 19.06
N LYS A 428 -10.48 -5.67 18.71
CA LYS A 428 -9.52 -6.77 18.52
C LYS A 428 -10.02 -7.75 17.46
N ALA A 429 -9.11 -8.27 16.64
CA ALA A 429 -9.36 -9.37 15.72
C ALA A 429 -8.15 -10.31 15.66
N GLU A 430 -8.38 -11.57 15.29
CA GLU A 430 -7.35 -12.61 15.15
C GLU A 430 -7.61 -13.39 13.85
N ILE A 431 -6.55 -13.74 13.13
CA ILE A 431 -6.59 -14.60 11.94
C ILE A 431 -5.60 -15.74 12.14
N PHE A 432 -6.07 -16.97 12.04
CA PHE A 432 -5.22 -18.17 11.94
C PHE A 432 -5.28 -18.70 10.51
N SER A 433 -4.14 -19.06 9.94
CA SER A 433 -4.06 -19.49 8.55
C SER A 433 -3.22 -20.75 8.38
N LEU A 434 -3.60 -21.56 7.41
CA LEU A 434 -2.83 -22.71 6.91
C LEU A 434 -2.73 -22.60 5.40
N PHE A 435 -1.58 -22.96 4.83
CA PHE A 435 -1.43 -23.00 3.38
C PHE A 435 -0.54 -24.16 2.93
N ALA A 436 -0.84 -24.61 1.72
CA ALA A 436 -0.02 -25.55 0.97
C ALA A 436 0.12 -25.03 -0.46
N GLU A 437 1.33 -24.97 -0.96
CA GLU A 437 1.66 -24.60 -2.33
C GLU A 437 2.58 -25.65 -2.90
N ASN A 438 2.51 -25.91 -4.20
CA ASN A 438 3.45 -26.80 -4.85
C ASN A 438 3.91 -26.16 -6.15
N ASN A 439 5.18 -26.32 -6.50
CA ASN A 439 5.71 -25.90 -7.78
C ASN A 439 6.16 -27.15 -8.54
N MET A 440 5.45 -27.50 -9.62
CA MET A 440 5.65 -28.76 -10.35
C MET A 440 6.20 -28.49 -11.74
N GLU A 441 7.32 -29.10 -12.08
CA GLU A 441 7.87 -29.12 -13.43
C GLU A 441 7.29 -30.33 -14.18
N LEU A 442 6.22 -30.11 -14.94
CA LEU A 442 5.52 -31.19 -15.65
C LEU A 442 6.27 -31.65 -16.90
N THR A 443 6.97 -30.71 -17.55
CA THR A 443 7.90 -30.93 -18.67
C THR A 443 8.99 -29.85 -18.57
N ASP A 444 10.07 -29.98 -19.34
CA ASP A 444 11.13 -28.97 -19.48
C ASP A 444 10.62 -27.57 -19.89
N SER A 445 9.37 -27.47 -20.36
CA SER A 445 8.74 -26.22 -20.81
C SER A 445 7.47 -25.86 -20.04
N THR A 446 7.02 -26.69 -19.10
CA THR A 446 5.71 -26.54 -18.45
C THR A 446 5.85 -26.58 -16.93
N ILE A 447 5.58 -25.44 -16.29
CA ILE A 447 5.52 -25.33 -14.84
C ILE A 447 4.08 -25.03 -14.41
N VAL A 448 3.60 -25.76 -13.40
CA VAL A 448 2.29 -25.56 -12.79
C VAL A 448 2.43 -25.39 -11.29
N THR A 449 1.86 -24.30 -10.78
CA THR A 449 2.00 -23.88 -9.37
C THR A 449 0.62 -23.79 -8.70
N PRO A 450 0.03 -24.91 -8.24
CA PRO A 450 -1.19 -24.87 -7.46
C PRO A 450 -0.93 -24.43 -6.01
N GLY A 451 -1.89 -23.75 -5.41
CA GLY A 451 -1.86 -23.36 -4.01
C GLY A 451 -3.25 -23.33 -3.38
N LEU A 452 -3.32 -23.58 -2.09
CA LEU A 452 -4.55 -23.43 -1.31
C LEU A 452 -4.22 -22.84 0.05
N ARG A 453 -4.89 -21.73 0.37
CA ARG A 453 -4.83 -21.08 1.66
C ARG A 453 -6.17 -21.14 2.37
N PHE A 454 -6.15 -21.46 3.66
CA PHE A 454 -7.26 -21.41 4.59
C PHE A 454 -7.00 -20.31 5.60
N ASP A 455 -8.01 -19.50 5.91
CA ASP A 455 -7.95 -18.48 6.95
C ASP A 455 -9.18 -18.59 7.86
N HIS A 456 -8.98 -18.53 9.17
CA HIS A 456 -10.03 -18.43 10.18
C HIS A 456 -9.91 -17.10 10.92
N HIS A 457 -10.83 -16.19 10.66
CA HIS A 457 -10.92 -14.90 11.33
C HIS A 457 -11.88 -14.98 12.54
N SER A 458 -11.48 -14.45 13.69
CA SER A 458 -12.22 -14.58 14.97
C SER A 458 -13.66 -14.06 14.93
N ILE A 459 -13.92 -12.98 14.18
CA ILE A 459 -15.25 -12.41 13.96
C ILE A 459 -15.94 -13.01 12.71
N VAL A 460 -15.28 -12.93 11.55
CA VAL A 460 -15.89 -13.21 10.24
C VAL A 460 -15.97 -14.71 9.89
N GLY A 461 -15.20 -15.56 10.57
CA GLY A 461 -15.13 -16.99 10.31
C GLY A 461 -14.17 -17.38 9.19
N ASN A 462 -14.52 -18.44 8.46
CA ASN A 462 -13.59 -19.15 7.56
C ASN A 462 -13.55 -18.57 6.14
N ASN A 463 -12.36 -18.61 5.52
CA ASN A 463 -12.11 -18.33 4.11
C ASN A 463 -11.25 -19.44 3.47
N TRP A 464 -11.48 -19.66 2.18
CA TRP A 464 -10.65 -20.52 1.33
C TRP A 464 -10.24 -19.77 0.08
N SER A 465 -8.92 -19.75 -0.16
CA SER A 465 -8.24 -19.01 -1.20
C SER A 465 -7.43 -19.97 -2.08
N PRO A 466 -8.06 -20.62 -3.08
CA PRO A 466 -7.35 -21.40 -4.09
C PRO A 466 -6.57 -20.47 -5.03
N ALA A 467 -5.42 -20.97 -5.51
CA ALA A 467 -4.55 -20.33 -6.47
C ALA A 467 -3.99 -21.35 -7.48
N LEU A 468 -3.77 -20.90 -8.71
CA LEU A 468 -3.12 -21.66 -9.76
C LEU A 468 -2.41 -20.70 -10.70
N ASN A 469 -1.10 -20.87 -10.85
CA ASN A 469 -0.31 -20.20 -11.88
C ASN A 469 0.34 -21.23 -12.81
N ILE A 470 0.45 -20.92 -14.09
CA ILE A 470 0.98 -21.79 -15.14
C ILE A 470 1.97 -20.98 -15.99
N SER A 471 3.10 -21.58 -16.31
CA SER A 471 4.07 -21.08 -17.29
C SER A 471 4.34 -22.15 -18.33
N GLN A 472 4.15 -21.82 -19.61
CA GLN A 472 4.33 -22.73 -20.75
C GLN A 472 5.25 -22.07 -21.79
N GLY A 473 6.44 -22.65 -22.00
CA GLY A 473 7.31 -22.31 -23.13
C GLY A 473 6.67 -22.73 -24.45
N LEU A 474 6.69 -21.86 -25.45
CA LEU A 474 6.08 -22.10 -26.77
C LEU A 474 7.12 -22.29 -27.89
N GLY A 475 8.41 -22.31 -27.54
CA GLY A 475 9.51 -22.24 -28.50
C GLY A 475 9.82 -20.79 -28.91
N ASP A 476 10.92 -20.60 -29.64
CA ASP A 476 11.34 -19.30 -30.21
C ASP A 476 11.34 -18.13 -29.22
N ASP A 477 11.77 -18.39 -27.98
CA ASP A 477 11.84 -17.40 -26.89
C ASP A 477 10.47 -16.82 -26.44
N PHE A 478 9.36 -17.49 -26.78
CA PHE A 478 8.00 -17.16 -26.33
C PHE A 478 7.57 -18.00 -25.12
N THR A 479 6.88 -17.35 -24.18
CA THR A 479 6.25 -18.00 -23.01
C THR A 479 4.82 -17.51 -22.84
N LEU A 480 3.88 -18.44 -22.68
CA LEU A 480 2.51 -18.17 -22.24
C LEU A 480 2.43 -18.36 -20.73
N LYS A 481 1.95 -17.35 -20.02
CA LYS A 481 1.75 -17.38 -18.57
C LYS A 481 0.30 -17.08 -18.21
N MET A 482 -0.27 -17.85 -17.30
CA MET A 482 -1.66 -17.70 -16.88
C MET A 482 -1.77 -17.84 -15.36
N GLY A 483 -2.64 -17.05 -14.76
CA GLY A 483 -2.87 -17.09 -13.31
C GLY A 483 -4.34 -16.92 -12.96
N ILE A 484 -4.83 -17.69 -12.00
CA ILE A 484 -6.13 -17.50 -11.36
C ILE A 484 -6.01 -17.76 -9.87
N ALA A 485 -6.44 -16.81 -9.05
CA ALA A 485 -6.46 -17.00 -7.60
C ALA A 485 -7.60 -16.22 -6.95
N ARG A 486 -8.04 -16.69 -5.78
CA ARG A 486 -9.02 -15.98 -4.95
C ARG A 486 -8.32 -15.27 -3.81
N ALA A 487 -8.14 -13.96 -3.93
CA ALA A 487 -7.61 -13.13 -2.86
C ALA A 487 -8.64 -12.91 -1.73
N TYR A 488 -8.13 -12.55 -0.56
CA TYR A 488 -8.89 -12.40 0.69
C TYR A 488 -8.56 -11.06 1.36
N LYS A 489 -9.58 -10.39 1.90
CA LYS A 489 -9.38 -9.22 2.77
C LYS A 489 -10.46 -9.19 3.86
N ALA A 490 -10.02 -9.17 5.11
CA ALA A 490 -10.87 -9.01 6.27
C ALA A 490 -11.40 -7.56 6.37
N PRO A 491 -12.57 -7.34 6.99
CA PRO A 491 -13.01 -6.03 7.43
C PRO A 491 -11.99 -5.39 8.38
N SER A 492 -11.90 -4.06 8.37
CA SER A 492 -11.12 -3.34 9.38
C SER A 492 -11.79 -3.38 10.75
N LEU A 493 -11.02 -3.13 11.82
CA LEU A 493 -11.56 -3.02 13.19
C LEU A 493 -12.63 -1.93 13.34
N TYR A 494 -12.66 -0.92 12.47
CA TYR A 494 -13.72 0.08 12.43
C TYR A 494 -15.00 -0.49 11.84
N GLN A 495 -14.89 -1.22 10.75
CA GLN A 495 -16.03 -1.74 9.99
C GLN A 495 -16.82 -2.78 10.79
N THR A 496 -16.15 -3.59 11.62
CA THR A 496 -16.78 -4.62 12.47
C THR A 496 -17.13 -4.17 13.87
N ASN A 497 -16.89 -2.91 14.26
CA ASN A 497 -17.15 -2.45 15.62
C ASN A 497 -18.49 -1.72 15.72
N PRO A 498 -19.53 -2.29 16.37
CA PRO A 498 -20.83 -1.64 16.52
C PRO A 498 -20.79 -0.33 17.33
N ASN A 499 -19.71 -0.06 18.05
CA ASN A 499 -19.49 1.20 18.77
C ASN A 499 -18.94 2.33 17.88
N TYR A 500 -18.44 1.98 16.69
CA TYR A 500 -18.01 2.95 15.70
C TYR A 500 -19.22 3.50 14.96
N ILE A 501 -19.52 4.78 15.20
CA ILE A 501 -20.73 5.43 14.73
C ILE A 501 -20.36 6.79 14.14
N LEU A 502 -20.86 7.05 12.93
CA LEU A 502 -20.80 8.35 12.28
C LEU A 502 -22.21 8.90 12.08
N TYR A 503 -22.34 10.23 12.00
CA TYR A 503 -23.63 10.90 11.82
C TYR A 503 -23.59 11.91 10.68
N SER A 504 -24.68 11.97 9.92
CA SER A 504 -24.90 12.97 8.88
C SER A 504 -26.28 13.59 9.05
N LYS A 505 -26.38 14.91 8.83
CA LYS A 505 -27.66 15.65 8.85
C LYS A 505 -28.53 15.41 7.60
N GLY A 506 -28.02 14.70 6.60
CA GLY A 506 -28.79 14.32 5.40
C GLY A 506 -27.97 14.29 4.12
N GLN A 507 -26.87 15.05 4.03
CA GLN A 507 -26.02 15.09 2.83
C GLN A 507 -25.32 13.75 2.57
N GLY A 508 -24.86 13.07 3.62
CA GLY A 508 -24.20 11.77 3.54
C GLY A 508 -25.15 10.57 3.40
N CYS A 509 -26.47 10.78 3.51
CA CYS A 509 -27.45 9.70 3.58
C CYS A 509 -27.93 9.29 2.19
N TYR A 510 -27.72 8.03 1.80
CA TYR A 510 -27.97 7.55 0.44
C TYR A 510 -29.44 7.65 0.02
N ALA A 511 -30.35 7.13 0.86
CA ALA A 511 -31.78 7.08 0.55
C ALA A 511 -32.65 7.92 1.51
N SER A 512 -32.08 8.52 2.56
CA SER A 512 -32.84 9.29 3.56
C SER A 512 -32.98 10.76 3.18
N ALA A 513 -34.18 11.31 3.41
CA ALA A 513 -34.47 12.74 3.31
C ALA A 513 -34.00 13.53 4.55
N GLY A 514 -33.88 12.87 5.71
CA GLY A 514 -33.44 13.45 6.97
C GLY A 514 -32.03 13.00 7.38
N GLY A 515 -31.69 13.23 8.66
CA GLY A 515 -30.44 12.75 9.23
C GLY A 515 -30.34 11.22 9.27
N CYS A 516 -29.11 10.72 9.34
CA CYS A 516 -28.83 9.28 9.44
C CYS A 516 -27.53 8.99 10.18
N TYR A 517 -27.45 7.78 10.73
CA TYR A 517 -26.23 7.20 11.29
C TYR A 517 -25.63 6.16 10.35
N LEU A 518 -24.32 5.96 10.44
CA LEU A 518 -23.60 4.79 9.93
C LEU A 518 -22.93 4.09 11.11
N GLN A 519 -23.22 2.81 11.30
CA GLN A 519 -22.68 1.98 12.38
C GLN A 519 -21.80 0.86 11.82
N GLY A 520 -20.79 0.43 12.58
CA GLY A 520 -20.10 -0.84 12.35
C GLY A 520 -21.03 -2.06 12.39
N ASN A 521 -20.60 -3.13 11.73
CA ASN A 521 -21.36 -4.35 11.53
C ASN A 521 -20.46 -5.57 11.70
N ASP A 522 -20.64 -6.31 12.80
CA ASP A 522 -19.89 -7.51 13.13
C ASP A 522 -20.34 -8.76 12.35
N ASP A 523 -21.47 -8.70 11.63
CA ASP A 523 -21.95 -9.75 10.71
C ASP A 523 -21.41 -9.61 9.27
N LEU A 524 -20.46 -8.70 9.04
CA LEU A 524 -19.83 -8.51 7.74
C LEU A 524 -19.13 -9.79 7.25
N LYS A 525 -19.31 -10.09 5.96
CA LYS A 525 -18.45 -11.04 5.25
C LYS A 525 -17.12 -10.38 4.92
N ALA A 526 -16.09 -11.21 4.78
CA ALA A 526 -14.83 -10.77 4.19
C ALA A 526 -15.00 -10.44 2.69
N GLU A 527 -14.17 -9.51 2.24
CA GLU A 527 -14.01 -9.21 0.83
C GLU A 527 -13.20 -10.33 0.17
N THR A 528 -13.61 -10.77 -1.02
CA THR A 528 -12.83 -11.75 -1.80
C THR A 528 -12.79 -11.33 -3.25
N SER A 529 -11.72 -11.65 -3.96
CA SER A 529 -11.58 -11.28 -5.37
C SER A 529 -11.02 -12.43 -6.19
N ILE A 530 -11.72 -12.83 -7.25
CA ILE A 530 -11.19 -13.81 -8.20
C ILE A 530 -10.37 -13.05 -9.23
N ASN A 531 -9.07 -13.03 -9.02
CA ASN A 531 -8.10 -12.32 -9.86
C ASN A 531 -7.57 -13.28 -10.92
N LYS A 532 -7.57 -12.83 -12.17
CA LYS A 532 -7.17 -13.62 -13.34
C LYS A 532 -6.27 -12.81 -14.24
N GLU A 533 -5.27 -13.46 -14.83
CA GLU A 533 -4.46 -12.87 -15.88
C GLU A 533 -3.97 -13.90 -16.89
N ILE A 534 -3.76 -13.45 -18.12
CA ILE A 534 -3.21 -14.23 -19.22
C ILE A 534 -2.21 -13.33 -19.94
N GLY A 535 -0.95 -13.74 -19.96
CA GLY A 535 0.15 -12.99 -20.56
C GLY A 535 0.90 -13.82 -21.60
N LEU A 536 1.28 -13.19 -22.70
CA LEU A 536 2.23 -13.72 -23.68
C LEU A 536 3.46 -12.82 -23.68
N GLU A 537 4.64 -13.42 -23.54
CA GLU A 537 5.91 -12.73 -23.43
C GLU A 537 6.93 -13.32 -24.41
N PHE A 538 7.59 -12.46 -25.16
CA PHE A 538 8.82 -12.74 -25.91
C PHE A 538 10.01 -12.17 -25.14
N LYS A 539 11.08 -12.94 -24.95
CA LYS A 539 12.27 -12.48 -24.24
C LYS A 539 13.54 -13.11 -24.79
N ARG A 540 14.41 -12.30 -25.42
CA ARG A 540 15.67 -12.76 -26.02
C ARG A 540 16.70 -11.65 -26.07
N ASP A 541 17.94 -11.91 -25.64
CA ASP A 541 19.09 -11.00 -25.84
C ASP A 541 18.81 -9.53 -25.45
N GLY A 542 18.10 -9.32 -24.32
CA GLY A 542 17.70 -7.98 -23.84
C GLY A 542 16.42 -7.42 -24.44
N TRP A 543 15.92 -7.96 -25.56
CA TRP A 543 14.58 -7.68 -26.04
C TRP A 543 13.54 -8.29 -25.11
N LEU A 544 12.49 -7.52 -24.82
CA LEU A 544 11.30 -8.00 -24.13
C LEU A 544 10.07 -7.39 -24.79
N ALA A 545 9.11 -8.21 -25.18
CA ALA A 545 7.80 -7.74 -25.65
C ALA A 545 6.72 -8.59 -24.98
N GLY A 546 5.86 -7.97 -24.18
CA GLY A 546 4.83 -8.65 -23.42
C GLY A 546 3.48 -7.97 -23.53
N ILE A 547 2.42 -8.76 -23.56
CA ILE A 547 1.04 -8.29 -23.42
C ILE A 547 0.30 -9.20 -22.44
N THR A 548 -0.44 -8.60 -21.52
CA THR A 548 -1.18 -9.29 -20.47
C THR A 548 -2.58 -8.72 -20.37
N TRP A 549 -3.60 -9.58 -20.45
CA TRP A 549 -4.95 -9.25 -20.04
C TRP A 549 -5.12 -9.59 -18.57
N PHE A 550 -5.82 -8.73 -17.83
CA PHE A 550 -6.18 -8.98 -16.44
C PHE A 550 -7.65 -8.68 -16.16
N ARG A 551 -8.22 -9.43 -15.20
CA ARG A 551 -9.57 -9.20 -14.68
C ARG A 551 -9.75 -9.67 -13.25
N ASN A 552 -10.27 -8.76 -12.42
CA ASN A 552 -10.61 -9.01 -11.03
C ASN A 552 -12.14 -8.98 -10.87
N ASP A 553 -12.74 -10.12 -10.51
CA ASP A 553 -14.15 -10.20 -10.13
C ASP A 553 -14.25 -10.05 -8.61
N TYR A 554 -14.39 -8.80 -8.17
CA TYR A 554 -14.34 -8.42 -6.76
C TYR A 554 -15.71 -8.61 -6.08
N ARG A 555 -15.74 -9.26 -4.93
CA ARG A 555 -16.96 -9.71 -4.23
C ARG A 555 -16.97 -9.21 -2.80
N ASN A 556 -18.18 -8.86 -2.35
CA ASN A 556 -18.47 -8.45 -0.99
C ASN A 556 -17.66 -7.23 -0.52
N LYS A 557 -17.28 -6.32 -1.43
CA LYS A 557 -16.56 -5.09 -1.07
C LYS A 557 -17.31 -4.36 0.04
N ILE A 558 -16.63 -4.00 1.12
CA ILE A 558 -17.26 -3.37 2.28
C ILE A 558 -17.35 -1.86 2.03
N GLU A 559 -18.57 -1.34 2.04
CA GLU A 559 -18.87 0.09 1.88
C GLU A 559 -19.93 0.51 2.90
N ALA A 560 -20.16 1.82 3.03
CA ALA A 560 -21.34 2.31 3.73
C ALA A 560 -22.61 1.85 2.99
N GLY A 561 -23.53 1.22 3.73
CA GLY A 561 -24.76 0.63 3.18
C GLY A 561 -25.65 1.64 2.47
N TYR A 562 -26.43 1.16 1.50
CA TYR A 562 -27.31 2.00 0.67
C TYR A 562 -28.76 2.04 1.14
N VAL A 563 -29.14 1.15 2.05
CA VAL A 563 -30.47 1.06 2.66
C VAL A 563 -30.35 1.12 4.18
N ALA A 564 -31.36 1.72 4.82
CA ALA A 564 -31.42 1.74 6.28
C ALA A 564 -31.84 0.35 6.79
N VAL A 565 -31.15 -0.14 7.82
CA VAL A 565 -31.49 -1.41 8.51
C VAL A 565 -32.56 -1.20 9.58
N GLY A 566 -32.82 0.05 9.94
CA GLY A 566 -33.84 0.44 10.89
C GLY A 566 -33.88 1.95 11.10
N GLN A 567 -34.67 2.37 12.06
CA GLN A 567 -34.72 3.74 12.56
C GLN A 567 -34.66 3.70 14.08
N ASN A 568 -34.14 4.75 14.69
CA ASN A 568 -34.24 4.90 16.13
C ASN A 568 -35.60 5.48 16.57
N ALA A 569 -35.79 5.63 17.88
CA ALA A 569 -37.06 6.09 18.47
C ALA A 569 -37.50 7.51 18.04
N VAL A 570 -36.62 8.31 17.43
CA VAL A 570 -36.93 9.64 16.90
C VAL A 570 -36.97 9.70 15.36
N GLY A 571 -36.94 8.54 14.70
CA GLY A 571 -37.08 8.43 13.24
C GLY A 571 -35.79 8.65 12.43
N THR A 572 -34.63 8.73 13.09
CA THR A 572 -33.33 8.83 12.38
C THR A 572 -32.95 7.47 11.82
N ALA A 573 -32.67 7.45 10.51
CA ALA A 573 -32.29 6.23 9.80
C ALA A 573 -30.93 5.69 10.26
N LEU A 574 -30.84 4.39 10.47
CA LEU A 574 -29.62 3.67 10.81
C LEU A 574 -29.14 2.88 9.59
N TYR A 575 -27.95 3.20 9.10
CA TYR A 575 -27.21 2.44 8.10
C TYR A 575 -26.08 1.67 8.78
N GLN A 576 -25.61 0.63 8.11
CA GLN A 576 -24.47 -0.16 8.54
C GLN A 576 -23.41 -0.21 7.45
N TRP A 577 -22.17 -0.50 7.83
CA TRP A 577 -21.20 -1.03 6.87
C TRP A 577 -21.75 -2.35 6.30
N ASP A 578 -21.65 -2.54 4.99
CA ASP A 578 -22.29 -3.66 4.30
C ASP A 578 -21.47 -4.14 3.09
N ASN A 579 -21.71 -5.39 2.66
CA ASN A 579 -21.03 -6.05 1.57
C ASN A 579 -21.70 -5.76 0.22
N VAL A 580 -21.03 -5.00 -0.64
CA VAL A 580 -21.39 -4.83 -2.06
C VAL A 580 -21.17 -6.16 -2.80
N PRO A 581 -22.22 -6.77 -3.40
CA PRO A 581 -22.11 -8.13 -3.95
C PRO A 581 -21.05 -8.33 -5.02
N LYS A 582 -20.93 -7.39 -5.96
CA LYS A 582 -20.05 -7.51 -7.12
C LYS A 582 -19.47 -6.17 -7.53
N ALA A 583 -18.21 -6.20 -7.91
CA ALA A 583 -17.44 -5.14 -8.51
C ALA A 583 -16.50 -5.76 -9.55
N VAL A 584 -16.07 -5.01 -10.56
CA VAL A 584 -15.15 -5.52 -11.56
C VAL A 584 -14.09 -4.49 -11.91
N VAL A 585 -12.86 -4.99 -12.08
CA VAL A 585 -11.81 -4.28 -12.77
C VAL A 585 -11.26 -5.18 -13.88
N GLU A 586 -10.99 -4.59 -15.04
CA GLU A 586 -10.50 -5.31 -16.22
C GLU A 586 -9.60 -4.36 -17.04
N GLY A 587 -8.53 -4.89 -17.62
CA GLY A 587 -7.59 -4.09 -18.40
C GLY A 587 -6.52 -4.90 -19.11
N LEU A 588 -5.61 -4.16 -19.74
CA LEU A 588 -4.44 -4.66 -20.44
C LEU A 588 -3.18 -4.04 -19.84
N GLU A 589 -2.13 -4.84 -19.70
CA GLU A 589 -0.76 -4.43 -19.38
C GLU A 589 0.12 -4.82 -20.57
N GLY A 590 1.08 -3.98 -20.94
CA GLY A 590 2.06 -4.28 -21.98
C GLY A 590 3.43 -3.75 -21.62
N SER A 591 4.47 -4.43 -22.07
CA SER A 591 5.88 -4.09 -21.82
C SER A 591 6.68 -4.24 -23.11
N LEU A 592 7.59 -3.29 -23.37
CA LEU A 592 8.49 -3.32 -24.52
C LEU A 592 9.86 -2.77 -24.12
N ASN A 593 10.87 -3.65 -24.07
CA ASN A 593 12.27 -3.29 -23.89
C ASN A 593 13.01 -3.49 -25.20
N VAL A 594 13.75 -2.45 -25.60
CA VAL A 594 14.53 -2.41 -26.83
C VAL A 594 15.99 -2.11 -26.47
N PRO A 595 16.91 -3.08 -26.61
CA PRO A 595 18.35 -2.80 -26.54
C PRO A 595 18.77 -2.06 -27.82
N VAL A 596 18.61 -0.74 -27.83
CA VAL A 596 18.88 0.12 -29.00
C VAL A 596 20.35 0.01 -29.43
N SER A 597 21.26 -0.12 -28.47
CA SER A 597 22.66 -0.48 -28.67
C SER A 597 23.20 -1.16 -27.40
N GLU A 598 24.47 -1.59 -27.41
CA GLU A 598 25.14 -2.15 -26.23
C GLU A 598 25.15 -1.21 -25.00
N THR A 599 24.99 0.10 -25.21
CA THR A 599 25.02 1.12 -24.13
C THR A 599 23.72 1.92 -24.00
N VAL A 600 22.70 1.62 -24.81
CA VAL A 600 21.43 2.36 -24.83
C VAL A 600 20.27 1.39 -24.69
N MET A 601 19.49 1.55 -23.63
CA MET A 601 18.30 0.74 -23.36
C MET A 601 17.06 1.63 -23.39
N TRP A 602 16.02 1.16 -24.06
CA TRP A 602 14.73 1.82 -24.08
C TRP A 602 13.65 0.90 -23.51
N THR A 603 13.20 1.20 -22.29
CA THR A 603 12.16 0.43 -21.59
C THR A 603 10.83 1.16 -21.63
N ASN A 604 9.76 0.43 -21.91
CA ASN A 604 8.42 0.98 -22.02
C ASN A 604 7.42 0.05 -21.36
N ASN A 605 6.42 0.62 -20.69
CA ASN A 605 5.26 -0.12 -20.26
C ASN A 605 3.97 0.69 -20.46
N ILE A 606 2.86 0.02 -20.73
CA ILE A 606 1.55 0.60 -20.93
C ILE A 606 0.53 -0.16 -20.10
N THR A 607 -0.39 0.57 -19.50
CA THR A 607 -1.61 0.00 -18.89
C THR A 607 -2.81 0.68 -19.50
N TYR A 608 -3.84 -0.10 -19.87
CA TYR A 608 -5.11 0.40 -20.36
C TYR A 608 -6.27 -0.20 -19.56
N MET A 609 -7.07 0.64 -18.93
CA MET A 609 -8.19 0.24 -18.09
C MET A 609 -9.46 0.10 -18.93
N LEU A 610 -9.99 -1.13 -19.03
CA LEU A 610 -11.22 -1.42 -19.75
C LEU A 610 -12.46 -1.21 -18.87
N LYS A 611 -12.39 -1.58 -17.59
CA LYS A 611 -13.48 -1.45 -16.62
C LYS A 611 -12.95 -1.14 -15.23
N SER A 612 -13.67 -0.31 -14.49
CA SER A 612 -13.56 -0.16 -13.02
C SER A 612 -14.94 0.25 -12.53
N GLU A 613 -15.70 -0.70 -11.98
CA GLU A 613 -17.13 -0.52 -11.73
C GLU A 613 -17.61 -1.29 -10.50
N ASN A 614 -18.30 -0.60 -9.60
CA ASN A 614 -19.18 -1.20 -8.60
C ASN A 614 -20.49 -1.59 -9.29
N LYS A 615 -20.81 -2.88 -9.38
CA LYS A 615 -21.98 -3.37 -10.14
C LYS A 615 -23.33 -3.10 -9.47
N THR A 616 -23.32 -2.67 -8.21
CA THR A 616 -24.56 -2.27 -7.50
C THR A 616 -24.91 -0.82 -7.80
N THR A 617 -23.94 0.08 -7.82
CA THR A 617 -24.18 1.52 -8.05
C THR A 617 -23.97 1.93 -9.51
N GLY A 618 -23.21 1.17 -10.29
CA GLY A 618 -22.74 1.55 -11.64
C GLY A 618 -21.65 2.63 -11.64
N ASP A 619 -21.13 2.98 -10.46
CA ASP A 619 -20.08 3.99 -10.26
C ASP A 619 -18.67 3.38 -10.32
N ARG A 620 -17.64 4.22 -10.42
CA ARG A 620 -16.23 3.79 -10.45
C ARG A 620 -15.74 3.34 -9.06
N LEU A 621 -14.84 2.35 -9.04
CA LEU A 621 -14.23 1.83 -7.79
C LEU A 621 -13.07 2.68 -7.31
N SER A 622 -12.25 3.14 -8.25
CA SER A 622 -11.10 4.01 -8.05
C SER A 622 -11.02 5.01 -9.19
N ILE A 623 -10.52 6.21 -8.92
CA ILE A 623 -10.33 7.26 -9.93
C ILE A 623 -8.87 7.22 -10.36
N ILE A 624 -8.64 6.69 -11.55
CA ILE A 624 -7.32 6.49 -12.17
C ILE A 624 -7.36 6.92 -13.63
N PRO A 625 -6.20 7.20 -14.27
CA PRO A 625 -6.13 7.42 -15.70
C PRO A 625 -6.65 6.23 -16.50
N GLU A 626 -7.36 6.49 -17.60
CA GLU A 626 -7.83 5.45 -18.52
C GLU A 626 -6.67 4.63 -19.09
N TYR A 627 -5.53 5.27 -19.32
CA TYR A 627 -4.28 4.60 -19.63
C TYR A 627 -3.11 5.31 -18.96
N THR A 628 -2.03 4.58 -18.72
CA THR A 628 -0.74 5.11 -18.27
C THR A 628 0.36 4.46 -19.10
N LEU A 629 1.11 5.27 -19.85
CA LEU A 629 2.30 4.87 -20.60
C LEU A 629 3.53 5.41 -19.87
N ASN A 630 4.48 4.55 -19.51
CA ASN A 630 5.78 4.94 -18.99
C ASN A 630 6.86 4.54 -20.01
N SER A 631 7.86 5.39 -20.19
CA SER A 631 8.97 5.20 -21.11
C SER A 631 10.25 5.76 -20.50
N THR A 632 11.31 4.97 -20.49
CA THR A 632 12.64 5.39 -20.03
C THR A 632 13.67 5.04 -21.09
N LEU A 633 14.41 6.05 -21.56
CA LEU A 633 15.57 5.86 -22.41
C LEU A 633 16.81 6.13 -21.58
N SER A 634 17.59 5.09 -21.29
CA SER A 634 18.84 5.17 -20.55
C SER A 634 20.04 4.98 -21.47
N TRP A 635 21.09 5.75 -21.21
CA TRP A 635 22.33 5.75 -21.97
C TRP A 635 23.51 5.69 -21.00
N GLN A 636 24.28 4.61 -21.07
CA GLN A 636 25.57 4.46 -20.40
C GLN A 636 26.64 5.17 -21.26
N ALA A 637 26.78 6.49 -21.08
CA ALA A 637 27.64 7.33 -21.90
C ALA A 637 29.14 7.01 -21.72
N ARG A 638 29.54 6.66 -20.49
CA ARG A 638 30.87 6.15 -20.12
C ARG A 638 30.70 5.07 -19.05
N GLU A 639 31.76 4.36 -18.68
CA GLU A 639 31.73 3.39 -17.57
C GLU A 639 31.29 4.01 -16.23
N ASP A 640 31.56 5.29 -16.02
CA ASP A 640 31.27 6.06 -14.80
C ASP A 640 30.14 7.08 -14.97
N LEU A 641 29.55 7.23 -16.16
CA LEU A 641 28.54 8.25 -16.45
C LEU A 641 27.33 7.63 -17.16
N SER A 642 26.18 7.71 -16.50
CA SER A 642 24.89 7.32 -17.07
C SER A 642 23.95 8.52 -17.16
N MET A 643 23.13 8.55 -18.21
CA MET A 643 22.09 9.56 -18.42
C MET A 643 20.77 8.86 -18.73
N GLN A 644 19.66 9.49 -18.40
CA GLN A 644 18.35 8.98 -18.74
C GLN A 644 17.32 10.09 -18.96
N THR A 645 16.36 9.81 -19.81
CA THR A 645 15.12 10.57 -19.93
C THR A 645 13.94 9.68 -19.61
N THR A 646 13.01 10.20 -18.81
CA THR A 646 11.76 9.53 -18.45
C THR A 646 10.60 10.28 -19.08
N PHE A 647 9.58 9.55 -19.51
CA PHE A 647 8.34 10.09 -20.05
C PHE A 647 7.18 9.26 -19.53
N THR A 648 6.20 9.93 -18.92
CA THR A 648 4.93 9.30 -18.54
C THR A 648 3.78 10.05 -19.18
N TRP A 649 2.83 9.33 -19.78
CA TRP A 649 1.61 9.87 -20.34
C TRP A 649 0.39 9.24 -19.67
N TYR A 650 -0.41 10.08 -19.02
CA TYR A 650 -1.67 9.71 -18.41
C TYR A 650 -2.83 10.06 -19.34
N GLY A 651 -3.75 9.11 -19.52
CA GLY A 651 -5.03 9.30 -20.17
C GLY A 651 -6.00 10.15 -19.36
N LYS A 652 -7.25 10.25 -19.83
CA LYS A 652 -8.29 11.01 -19.14
C LYS A 652 -8.58 10.40 -17.76
N GLN A 653 -8.92 11.25 -16.78
CA GLN A 653 -9.43 10.81 -15.48
C GLN A 653 -10.86 11.33 -15.31
N GLN A 654 -11.77 10.41 -15.04
CA GLN A 654 -13.19 10.70 -14.96
C GLN A 654 -13.68 10.50 -13.52
N PRO A 655 -14.42 11.45 -12.94
CA PRO A 655 -14.85 11.38 -11.54
C PRO A 655 -15.95 10.35 -11.31
N LYS A 656 -16.51 10.34 -10.10
CA LYS A 656 -17.73 9.59 -9.79
C LYS A 656 -18.90 10.00 -10.68
N LYS A 657 -19.75 9.05 -11.03
CA LYS A 657 -20.99 9.28 -11.79
C LYS A 657 -22.16 9.70 -10.91
N TYR A 658 -22.18 9.30 -9.65
CA TYR A 658 -23.31 9.54 -8.76
C TYR A 658 -22.88 10.22 -7.46
N ASN A 659 -23.74 11.11 -6.96
CA ASN A 659 -23.56 11.78 -5.68
C ASN A 659 -23.84 10.85 -4.49
N TYR A 660 -23.65 11.35 -3.26
CA TYR A 660 -23.91 10.57 -2.04
C TYR A 660 -25.35 10.07 -1.89
N LYS A 661 -26.31 10.64 -2.62
CA LYS A 661 -27.72 10.22 -2.67
C LYS A 661 -28.03 9.28 -3.86
N GLY A 662 -27.01 8.81 -4.57
CA GLY A 662 -27.18 7.97 -5.76
C GLY A 662 -27.76 8.71 -6.98
N GLN A 663 -27.80 10.04 -6.95
CA GLN A 663 -28.29 10.85 -8.08
C GLN A 663 -27.13 11.16 -9.03
N PRO A 664 -27.37 11.31 -10.34
CA PRO A 664 -26.30 11.68 -11.29
C PRO A 664 -25.55 12.94 -10.86
N ALA A 665 -24.23 12.92 -10.99
CA ALA A 665 -23.38 14.08 -10.79
C ALA A 665 -23.75 15.18 -11.81
N VAL A 666 -23.80 16.44 -11.37
CA VAL A 666 -24.24 17.57 -12.21
C VAL A 666 -23.24 18.70 -12.23
N GLY A 667 -23.18 19.40 -13.37
CA GLY A 667 -22.37 20.62 -13.53
C GLY A 667 -20.88 20.39 -13.19
N PRO A 668 -20.29 21.16 -12.25
CA PRO A 668 -18.88 21.03 -11.90
C PRO A 668 -18.43 19.65 -11.38
N GLU A 669 -19.35 18.84 -10.87
CA GLU A 669 -19.05 17.49 -10.34
C GLU A 669 -18.60 16.50 -11.41
N THR A 670 -18.88 16.79 -12.69
CA THR A 670 -18.55 15.90 -13.82
C THR A 670 -17.21 16.25 -14.48
N LYS A 671 -16.50 17.27 -14.00
CA LYS A 671 -15.24 17.73 -14.61
C LYS A 671 -14.21 16.62 -14.65
N GLU A 672 -13.64 16.41 -15.82
CA GLU A 672 -12.61 15.40 -16.09
C GLU A 672 -11.24 16.06 -16.24
N ILE A 673 -10.19 15.35 -15.85
CA ILE A 673 -8.82 15.78 -16.17
C ILE A 673 -8.49 15.26 -17.57
N SER A 674 -8.12 16.16 -18.48
CA SER A 674 -7.64 15.82 -19.82
C SER A 674 -6.31 15.05 -19.77
N PRO A 675 -6.00 14.21 -20.78
CA PRO A 675 -4.70 13.57 -20.88
C PRO A 675 -3.53 14.56 -20.77
N TYR A 676 -2.46 14.16 -20.11
CA TYR A 676 -1.26 14.98 -19.93
C TYR A 676 -0.02 14.10 -19.76
N SER A 677 1.16 14.67 -20.03
CA SER A 677 2.42 13.98 -19.87
C SER A 677 3.38 14.74 -18.96
N ILE A 678 4.32 13.99 -18.39
CA ILE A 678 5.42 14.46 -17.54
C ILE A 678 6.71 13.89 -18.11
N VAL A 679 7.75 14.72 -18.21
CA VAL A 679 9.08 14.33 -18.70
C VAL A 679 10.13 14.64 -17.64
N GLY A 680 11.08 13.75 -17.43
CA GLY A 680 12.23 13.96 -16.56
C GLY A 680 13.55 13.73 -17.30
N LEU A 681 14.62 14.32 -16.76
CA LEU A 681 16.00 14.09 -17.19
C LEU A 681 16.88 13.91 -15.96
N SER A 682 17.79 12.94 -16.00
CA SER A 682 18.79 12.77 -14.95
C SER A 682 20.12 12.26 -15.50
N ALA A 683 21.19 12.51 -14.75
CA ALA A 683 22.51 11.96 -14.98
C ALA A 683 23.13 11.54 -13.65
N THR A 684 23.76 10.37 -13.64
CA THR A 684 24.51 9.83 -12.51
C THR A 684 25.96 9.65 -12.90
N TRP A 685 26.86 10.30 -12.15
CA TRP A 685 28.31 10.24 -12.32
C TRP A 685 28.96 9.58 -11.10
N ASP A 686 29.56 8.42 -11.31
CA ASP A 686 30.34 7.66 -10.35
C ASP A 686 31.77 8.20 -10.31
N VAL A 687 31.96 9.34 -9.63
CA VAL A 687 33.24 10.06 -9.52
C VAL A 687 34.39 9.14 -9.11
N THR A 688 34.09 8.24 -8.16
CA THR A 688 34.96 7.15 -7.74
C THR A 688 34.08 5.94 -7.40
N LYS A 689 34.69 4.79 -7.12
CA LYS A 689 33.97 3.64 -6.55
C LYS A 689 33.32 3.90 -5.18
N ASN A 690 33.59 5.05 -4.55
CA ASN A 690 33.13 5.42 -3.21
C ASN A 690 32.20 6.64 -3.19
N VAL A 691 32.04 7.34 -4.32
CA VAL A 691 31.29 8.59 -4.42
C VAL A 691 30.55 8.66 -5.74
N SER A 692 29.23 8.76 -5.67
CA SER A 692 28.34 8.97 -6.82
C SER A 692 27.54 10.25 -6.65
N LEU A 693 27.34 10.97 -7.76
CA LEU A 693 26.52 12.18 -7.83
C LEU A 693 25.41 11.97 -8.84
N THR A 694 24.16 12.19 -8.46
CA THR A 694 23.01 12.20 -9.39
C THR A 694 22.41 13.59 -9.43
N GLY A 695 22.25 14.18 -10.61
CA GLY A 695 21.56 15.46 -10.81
C GLY A 695 20.46 15.32 -11.86
N GLY A 696 19.35 16.01 -11.69
CA GLY A 696 18.25 15.92 -12.64
C GLY A 696 17.17 16.97 -12.46
N VAL A 697 16.14 16.85 -13.30
CA VAL A 697 14.94 17.67 -13.29
C VAL A 697 13.73 16.79 -13.58
N ASP A 698 12.76 16.81 -12.67
CA ASP A 698 11.44 16.23 -12.88
C ASP A 698 10.48 17.27 -13.47
N ASN A 699 9.53 16.80 -14.27
CA ASN A 699 8.55 17.62 -14.97
C ASN A 699 9.19 18.78 -15.76
N LEU A 700 10.10 18.43 -16.66
CA LEU A 700 10.87 19.32 -17.53
C LEU A 700 10.01 20.42 -18.20
N PHE A 701 8.78 20.10 -18.57
CA PHE A 701 7.87 21.03 -19.26
C PHE A 701 6.90 21.78 -18.34
N ASP A 702 7.09 21.71 -17.01
CA ASP A 702 6.31 22.42 -15.99
C ASP A 702 4.79 22.21 -16.12
N LYS A 703 4.36 20.98 -16.44
CA LYS A 703 2.94 20.66 -16.52
C LYS A 703 2.35 20.52 -15.12
N ARG A 704 1.55 21.51 -14.70
CA ARG A 704 0.93 21.54 -13.37
C ARG A 704 -0.57 21.20 -13.37
N LEU A 705 -1.02 20.66 -12.25
CA LEU A 705 -2.43 20.51 -11.89
C LEU A 705 -2.64 21.00 -10.47
N TRP A 706 -3.80 21.59 -10.21
CA TRP A 706 -4.19 22.11 -8.90
C TRP A 706 -5.43 21.40 -8.40
N ARG A 707 -5.45 21.08 -7.10
CA ARG A 707 -6.64 20.57 -6.44
C ARG A 707 -7.67 21.69 -6.36
N ALA A 708 -8.85 21.47 -6.91
CA ALA A 708 -9.94 22.45 -6.87
C ALA A 708 -10.92 22.20 -5.71
N GLY A 709 -10.97 20.97 -5.18
CA GLY A 709 -11.88 20.56 -4.10
C GLY A 709 -12.09 19.05 -4.05
N ASN A 710 -13.14 18.62 -3.37
CA ASN A 710 -13.63 17.24 -3.43
C ASN A 710 -14.43 17.00 -4.72
N ALA A 711 -14.68 15.74 -5.07
CA ALA A 711 -15.35 15.40 -6.31
C ALA A 711 -16.76 15.99 -6.40
N GLN A 712 -17.48 16.02 -5.28
CA GLN A 712 -18.91 16.39 -5.21
C GLN A 712 -19.15 17.70 -4.48
N THR A 713 -20.28 18.33 -4.77
CA THR A 713 -20.73 19.58 -4.16
C THR A 713 -21.09 19.37 -2.70
N THR A 714 -20.69 20.33 -1.87
CA THR A 714 -21.17 20.49 -0.50
C THR A 714 -22.08 21.70 -0.40
N GLY A 715 -23.24 21.56 0.23
CA GLY A 715 -24.29 22.58 0.24
C GLY A 715 -25.16 22.53 -1.02
N ASP A 716 -25.82 23.65 -1.33
CA ASP A 716 -26.72 23.79 -2.48
C ASP A 716 -26.23 24.94 -3.37
N LEU A 717 -25.99 24.66 -4.67
CA LEU A 717 -25.52 25.66 -5.64
C LEU A 717 -26.52 26.80 -5.86
N ALA A 718 -27.82 26.57 -5.61
CA ALA A 718 -28.85 27.60 -5.64
C ALA A 718 -28.97 28.35 -4.30
N GLY A 719 -28.34 27.85 -3.24
CA GLY A 719 -28.35 28.41 -1.90
C GLY A 719 -27.21 29.41 -1.65
N ALA A 720 -27.21 29.99 -0.45
CA ALA A 720 -26.21 30.99 -0.06
C ALA A 720 -24.87 30.39 0.39
N ASN A 721 -24.83 29.12 0.81
CA ASN A 721 -23.64 28.47 1.35
C ASN A 721 -23.35 27.17 0.58
N TYR A 722 -22.31 27.18 -0.25
CA TYR A 722 -21.87 25.98 -0.97
C TYR A 722 -20.37 25.98 -1.27
N ILE A 723 -19.85 24.79 -1.56
CA ILE A 723 -18.59 24.52 -2.25
C ILE A 723 -18.94 23.59 -3.41
N ALA A 724 -18.81 24.07 -4.65
CA ALA A 724 -19.06 23.27 -5.85
C ALA A 724 -18.08 22.09 -5.93
N GLY A 725 -18.53 20.96 -6.49
CA GLY A 725 -17.66 19.82 -6.77
C GLY A 725 -16.56 20.17 -7.78
N ALA A 726 -15.44 19.46 -7.68
CA ALA A 726 -14.28 19.61 -8.56
C ALA A 726 -14.19 18.50 -9.63
N GLY A 727 -15.08 17.51 -9.59
CA GLY A 727 -14.96 16.31 -10.39
C GLY A 727 -13.63 15.60 -10.09
N ALA A 728 -12.80 15.40 -11.12
CA ALA A 728 -11.54 14.68 -11.00
C ALA A 728 -10.36 15.54 -10.50
N TYR A 729 -10.52 16.86 -10.40
CA TYR A 729 -9.45 17.80 -9.97
C TYR A 729 -9.25 17.78 -8.45
N THR A 730 -8.84 16.62 -7.92
CA THR A 730 -8.76 16.33 -6.47
C THR A 730 -7.33 16.28 -5.94
N TYR A 731 -6.32 16.57 -6.75
CA TYR A 731 -4.92 16.53 -6.32
C TYR A 731 -4.07 17.60 -7.03
N ASN A 732 -2.90 17.88 -6.45
CA ASN A 732 -1.86 18.71 -7.02
C ASN A 732 -0.82 17.83 -7.73
N GLU A 733 -0.50 18.16 -8.99
CA GLU A 733 0.67 17.61 -9.69
C GLU A 733 1.75 18.69 -9.70
N PRO A 734 2.92 18.46 -9.06
CA PRO A 734 3.97 19.45 -8.92
C PRO A 734 4.55 19.87 -10.28
N GLY A 735 5.05 21.10 -10.35
CA GLY A 735 5.74 21.65 -11.49
C GLY A 735 7.16 21.15 -11.64
N ARG A 736 7.94 21.88 -12.44
CA ARG A 736 9.35 21.58 -12.67
C ARG A 736 10.13 21.61 -11.35
N THR A 737 10.89 20.55 -11.08
CA THR A 737 11.64 20.40 -9.85
C THR A 737 13.05 19.90 -10.15
N TRP A 738 14.06 20.68 -9.77
CA TRP A 738 15.46 20.27 -9.88
C TRP A 738 15.85 19.43 -8.67
N TYR A 739 16.78 18.49 -8.81
CA TYR A 739 17.27 17.71 -7.68
C TYR A 739 18.74 17.32 -7.80
N MET A 740 19.33 16.99 -6.65
CA MET A 740 20.66 16.43 -6.54
C MET A 740 20.73 15.38 -5.43
N SER A 741 21.45 14.29 -5.69
CA SER A 741 21.82 13.24 -4.74
C SER A 741 23.34 13.13 -4.68
N VAL A 742 23.86 12.95 -3.47
CA VAL A 742 25.26 12.65 -3.17
C VAL A 742 25.28 11.37 -2.38
N ASN A 743 25.87 10.32 -2.94
CA ASN A 743 25.95 9.01 -2.34
C ASN A 743 27.41 8.68 -2.04
N THR A 744 27.74 8.44 -0.78
CA THR A 744 29.09 8.01 -0.38
C THR A 744 29.01 6.62 0.23
N HIS A 745 29.92 5.73 -0.16
CA HIS A 745 29.86 4.32 0.23
C HIS A 745 31.25 3.67 0.24
N PHE A 746 31.44 2.60 1.01
CA PHE A 746 32.70 1.86 1.08
C PHE A 746 32.52 0.34 1.20
#